data_AF-A0A6S7BRJ6-F1
#
_entry.id   AF-A0A6S7BRJ6-F1
#
_cell.length_a   1.000
_cell.length_b   1.000
_cell.length_c   1.000
_cell.angle_alpha   90.00
_cell.angle_beta   90.00
_cell.angle_gamma   90.00
#
_symmetry.space_group_name_H-M   'P 1'
#
loop_
_entity.id
_entity.type
_entity.pdbx_description
1 polymer ?
#
loop_
_entity_poly.entity_id
_entity_poly.type
_entity_poly.pdbx_seq_one_letter_code
_entity_poly.pdbx_strand_id
1 'polypeptide(L)'
;MHNDILSRVPGACVLAVGTYTEILPHVQGRGQGIHLLAFDGATASFRQRQVLSGPVNPSYLCATAGRLYSVSEQEQDAALEVFAIEDGAAALRPIGRVAIPGAAPCHVSINRAARQLYVSNYGSGELLCYALDADGLPSAAPQVITRSGSGPRADRQEGPHVHYAAPGADGTRVYLCDLGTDTIACHRVLPDGLEAMPIRQWRTPPGAGPRHLVLAAGDTLAVVVEELSNTLALYALDGAGNALACACIRAATCCMPPTGATTASRSSGCAARRRGSNRSVSSPSVAARRATSPSRPMANSCCWPPRTITSFAPCASIRPPAWRSRTAPPTRCALPPACALCLEPETSTVTSTLPPARIIVTGATGQLGRKALAILARQPWCEHLTGIDLQADASVFSPELRDRLTLVAADLQRPDPGWTRHFAGADAVLHLAARHSTPDASWEEALGSYDMTLNVLTAAATQGVRRLLFSSSNHAMGGYKDLPLAATIGPGKLTARTEPAPGTRWFDGEREVHSLAYGTSKVMGERLCRAFSAVTHGKLSTVIARIGWILPDDNDPRDMTYSGVAHRRAPAPPARDEPARRALAWFHDMWLSNGDFERLLLAALTADASNWPDGSVTVNGVSANQGSAWDVAEARDSIGYAPQDDVQKRLR
;
A
#
# COMPACT_ATOMS: atom_id res chain seq x y z
N MET A 1 18.58 -0.62 7.55
CA MET A 1 19.07 -1.35 6.36
C MET A 1 18.43 -0.71 5.15
N HIS A 2 19.23 -0.22 4.21
CA HIS A 2 18.78 0.24 2.89
C HIS A 2 19.40 -0.69 1.85
N ASN A 3 18.59 -1.10 0.85
CA ASN A 3 18.95 -2.14 -0.11
C ASN A 3 18.90 -1.58 -1.53
N ASP A 4 19.94 -1.87 -2.32
CA ASP A 4 20.00 -1.52 -3.74
C ASP A 4 20.25 -2.76 -4.60
N ILE A 5 19.58 -2.88 -5.75
CA ILE A 5 19.68 -4.04 -6.65
C ILE A 5 20.79 -3.80 -7.68
N LEU A 6 21.87 -4.58 -7.62
CA LEU A 6 23.04 -4.41 -8.48
C LEU A 6 22.97 -5.21 -9.80
N SER A 7 22.15 -6.25 -9.88
CA SER A 7 22.00 -7.08 -11.08
C SER A 7 20.62 -7.73 -11.15
N ARG A 8 19.99 -7.76 -12.33
CA ARG A 8 18.72 -8.49 -12.57
C ARG A 8 18.97 -9.66 -13.51
N VAL A 9 19.07 -10.87 -12.96
CA VAL A 9 18.85 -12.11 -13.70
C VAL A 9 17.47 -12.64 -13.28
N PRO A 10 16.64 -13.19 -14.18
CA PRO A 10 15.38 -13.80 -13.77
C PRO A 10 15.63 -14.84 -12.67
N GLY A 11 15.09 -14.60 -11.47
CA GLY A 11 15.26 -15.47 -10.31
C GLY A 11 16.55 -15.29 -9.49
N ALA A 12 17.46 -14.36 -9.80
CA ALA A 12 18.63 -14.09 -8.96
C ALA A 12 19.11 -12.63 -9.04
N CYS A 13 19.48 -12.04 -7.90
CA CYS A 13 20.04 -10.68 -7.85
C CYS A 13 21.12 -10.53 -6.77
N VAL A 14 21.96 -9.49 -6.89
CA VAL A 14 22.86 -9.07 -5.82
C VAL A 14 22.30 -7.80 -5.19
N LEU A 15 22.24 -7.79 -3.86
CA LEU A 15 21.85 -6.64 -3.04
C LEU A 15 23.08 -6.06 -2.34
N ALA A 16 23.25 -4.74 -2.42
CA ALA A 16 24.13 -4.03 -1.50
C ALA A 16 23.33 -3.53 -0.29
N VAL A 17 23.83 -3.79 0.91
CA VAL A 17 23.17 -3.41 2.17
C VAL A 17 24.10 -2.54 2.99
N GLY A 18 23.64 -1.30 3.21
CA GLY A 18 24.26 -0.33 4.10
C GLY A 18 23.92 -0.58 5.57
N THR A 19 24.84 -0.25 6.49
CA THR A 19 24.69 -0.53 7.92
C THR A 19 25.23 0.61 8.79
N TYR A 20 24.74 0.71 10.03
CA TYR A 20 25.45 1.46 11.08
C TYR A 20 26.50 0.54 11.70
N THR A 21 27.73 1.01 11.73
CA THR A 21 28.90 0.30 12.24
C THR A 21 29.22 0.64 13.69
N GLU A 22 28.58 1.69 14.22
CA GLU A 22 28.88 2.23 15.55
C GLU A 22 27.61 2.41 16.41
N ILE A 23 27.82 2.54 17.72
CA ILE A 23 26.75 2.86 18.67
C ILE A 23 26.60 4.38 18.72
N LEU A 24 25.46 4.86 18.25
CA LEU A 24 25.06 6.27 18.26
C LEU A 24 23.87 6.47 19.22
N PRO A 25 23.58 7.70 19.67
CA PRO A 25 22.45 7.95 20.59
C PRO A 25 21.10 7.39 20.12
N HIS A 26 20.88 7.36 18.81
CA HIS A 26 19.63 6.93 18.18
C HIS A 26 19.68 5.50 17.59
N VAL A 27 20.85 4.83 17.56
CA VAL A 27 20.99 3.48 16.97
C VAL A 27 22.13 2.68 17.60
N GLN A 28 21.87 1.41 17.91
CA GLN A 28 22.91 0.45 18.31
C GLN A 28 23.48 -0.26 17.08
N GLY A 29 24.36 0.42 16.33
CA GLY A 29 25.00 -0.17 15.15
C GLY A 29 25.82 -1.41 15.50
N ARG A 30 25.65 -2.45 14.67
CA ARG A 30 26.37 -3.73 14.77
C ARG A 30 26.85 -4.23 13.40
N GLY A 31 26.67 -3.42 12.37
CA GLY A 31 27.10 -3.73 11.02
C GLY A 31 28.62 -3.64 10.89
N GLN A 32 29.15 -4.20 9.81
CA GLN A 32 30.59 -4.21 9.54
C GLN A 32 30.98 -3.33 8.35
N GLY A 33 30.03 -2.57 7.80
CA GLY A 33 30.22 -1.73 6.61
C GLY A 33 29.15 -2.03 5.56
N ILE A 34 29.55 -2.27 4.31
CA ILE A 34 28.65 -2.59 3.21
C ILE A 34 28.64 -4.11 2.98
N HIS A 35 27.46 -4.72 2.96
CA HIS A 35 27.28 -6.15 2.73
C HIS A 35 26.77 -6.41 1.31
N LEU A 36 27.40 -7.30 0.55
CA LEU A 36 26.87 -7.80 -0.72
C LEU A 36 26.22 -9.17 -0.52
N LEU A 37 24.91 -9.24 -0.74
CA LEU A 37 24.11 -10.46 -0.61
C LEU A 37 23.68 -10.97 -1.98
N ALA A 38 23.95 -12.23 -2.30
CA ALA A 38 23.30 -12.92 -3.42
C ALA A 38 21.93 -13.42 -2.97
N PHE A 39 20.88 -13.02 -3.68
CA PHE A 39 19.54 -13.56 -3.54
C PHE A 39 19.31 -14.64 -4.59
N ASP A 40 18.84 -15.80 -4.13
CA ASP A 40 18.33 -16.88 -4.97
C ASP A 40 16.80 -16.92 -4.83
N GLY A 41 16.11 -16.55 -5.89
CA GLY A 41 14.65 -16.50 -5.97
C GLY A 41 13.99 -17.87 -6.10
N ALA A 42 14.73 -18.94 -6.45
CA ALA A 42 14.19 -20.29 -6.43
C ALA A 42 14.08 -20.83 -4.99
N THR A 43 15.03 -20.46 -4.14
CA THR A 43 15.07 -20.90 -2.73
C THR A 43 14.60 -19.84 -1.74
N ALA A 44 14.32 -18.61 -2.22
CA ALA A 44 14.05 -17.43 -1.41
C ALA A 44 15.12 -17.18 -0.31
N SER A 45 16.38 -17.44 -0.64
CA SER A 45 17.48 -17.38 0.32
C SER A 45 18.52 -16.31 -0.02
N PHE A 46 19.20 -15.80 1.00
CA PHE A 46 20.32 -14.88 0.87
C PHE A 46 21.62 -15.57 1.24
N ARG A 47 22.64 -15.40 0.41
CA ARG A 47 24.02 -15.80 0.70
C ARG A 47 24.92 -14.58 0.73
N GLN A 48 25.64 -14.40 1.83
CA GLN A 48 26.66 -13.38 1.93
C GLN A 48 27.81 -13.64 0.94
N ARG A 49 28.10 -12.65 0.09
CA ARG A 49 29.22 -12.68 -0.87
C ARG A 49 30.44 -11.94 -0.37
N GLN A 50 30.24 -10.69 0.06
CA GLN A 50 31.31 -9.81 0.51
C GLN A 50 30.81 -9.00 1.72
N VAL A 51 31.71 -8.78 2.68
CA VAL A 51 31.61 -7.67 3.63
C VAL A 51 32.73 -6.71 3.28
N LEU A 52 32.39 -5.50 2.85
CA LEU A 52 33.37 -4.43 2.71
C LEU A 52 33.44 -3.66 4.02
N SER A 53 34.45 -4.01 4.81
CA SER A 53 34.81 -3.28 6.03
C SER A 53 35.63 -2.04 5.69
N GLY A 54 35.45 -0.97 6.46
CA GLY A 54 36.11 0.31 6.25
C GLY A 54 35.14 1.49 6.22
N PRO A 55 34.08 1.47 5.38
CA PRO A 55 33.06 2.51 5.40
C PRO A 55 32.41 2.61 6.77
N VAL A 56 32.39 3.82 7.34
CA VAL A 56 31.82 4.10 8.66
C VAL A 56 30.38 4.56 8.49
N ASN A 57 29.46 3.88 9.16
CA ASN A 57 28.02 4.11 9.09
C ASN A 57 27.52 4.35 7.64
N PRO A 58 27.78 3.43 6.68
CA PRO A 58 27.24 3.52 5.32
C PRO A 58 25.73 3.32 5.32
N SER A 59 24.98 4.33 5.79
CA SER A 59 23.55 4.19 6.13
C SER A 59 22.65 4.21 4.90
N TYR A 60 23.11 4.82 3.81
CA TYR A 60 22.42 4.90 2.53
C TYR A 60 23.38 4.68 1.36
N LEU A 61 22.88 3.99 0.34
CA LEU A 61 23.62 3.62 -0.86
C LEU A 61 22.85 4.05 -2.11
N CYS A 62 23.58 4.36 -3.18
CA CYS A 62 23.02 4.55 -4.51
C CYS A 62 23.86 3.81 -5.56
N ALA A 63 23.26 2.87 -6.27
CA ALA A 63 23.94 2.06 -7.27
C ALA A 63 23.67 2.49 -8.72
N THR A 64 24.65 2.21 -9.58
CA THR A 64 24.55 2.26 -11.05
C THR A 64 25.07 0.95 -11.64
N ALA A 65 25.13 0.84 -12.96
CA ALA A 65 25.66 -0.37 -13.60
C ALA A 65 27.14 -0.67 -13.24
N GLY A 66 27.94 0.34 -12.88
CA GLY A 66 29.37 0.17 -12.63
C GLY A 66 29.91 0.89 -11.40
N ARG A 67 29.05 1.57 -10.64
CA ARG A 67 29.42 2.39 -9.47
C ARG A 67 28.43 2.21 -8.34
N LEU A 68 28.93 2.21 -7.11
CA LEU A 68 28.15 2.35 -5.89
C LEU A 68 28.62 3.60 -5.15
N TYR A 69 27.68 4.44 -4.74
CA TYR A 69 27.91 5.62 -3.92
C TYR A 69 27.38 5.35 -2.52
N SER A 70 28.13 5.74 -1.49
CA SER A 70 27.74 5.59 -0.09
C SER A 70 27.96 6.90 0.65
N VAL A 71 27.00 7.28 1.48
CA VAL A 71 27.22 8.32 2.49
C VAL A 71 27.72 7.69 3.78
N SER A 72 28.68 8.34 4.44
CA SER A 72 29.08 8.02 5.80
C SER A 72 28.30 8.90 6.77
N GLU A 73 27.30 8.33 7.43
CA GLU A 73 26.41 9.07 8.33
C GLU A 73 27.12 9.37 9.66
N GLN A 74 27.76 10.53 9.71
CA GLN A 74 28.51 11.04 10.86
C GLN A 74 28.24 12.53 11.05
N GLU A 75 28.27 12.99 12.29
CA GLU A 75 28.13 14.42 12.63
C GLU A 75 29.32 15.26 12.15
N GLN A 76 30.50 14.65 12.08
CA GLN A 76 31.76 15.26 11.66
C GLN A 76 32.51 14.30 10.74
N ASP A 77 33.40 14.84 9.89
CA ASP A 77 34.25 14.07 8.98
C ASP A 77 33.50 13.10 8.04
N ALA A 78 32.22 13.40 7.79
CA ALA A 78 31.38 12.67 6.87
C ALA A 78 31.96 12.69 5.45
N ALA A 79 31.73 11.60 4.71
CA ALA A 79 32.29 11.45 3.37
C ALA A 79 31.33 10.72 2.42
N LEU A 80 31.44 11.11 1.16
CA LEU A 80 30.86 10.42 0.01
C LEU A 80 31.91 9.47 -0.52
N GLU A 81 31.69 8.18 -0.33
CA GLU A 81 32.57 7.12 -0.79
C GLU A 81 32.03 6.51 -2.09
N VAL A 82 32.94 6.29 -3.04
CA VAL A 82 32.63 5.74 -4.37
C VAL A 82 33.36 4.43 -4.55
N PHE A 83 32.63 3.40 -4.99
CA PHE A 83 33.15 2.07 -5.25
C PHE A 83 32.89 1.69 -6.70
N ALA A 84 33.87 1.05 -7.34
CA ALA A 84 33.66 0.33 -8.58
C ALA A 84 32.91 -0.98 -8.28
N ILE A 85 31.88 -1.26 -9.08
CA ILE A 85 31.19 -2.55 -9.07
C ILE A 85 31.91 -3.46 -10.06
N GLU A 86 32.53 -4.53 -9.57
CA GLU A 86 33.36 -5.43 -10.37
C GLU A 86 32.70 -6.81 -10.50
N ASP A 87 33.15 -7.58 -11.50
CA ASP A 87 32.82 -8.99 -11.67
C ASP A 87 31.31 -9.30 -11.68
N GLY A 88 30.51 -8.46 -12.34
CA GLY A 88 29.05 -8.63 -12.38
C GLY A 88 28.39 -8.47 -11.02
N ALA A 89 28.83 -7.48 -10.24
CA ALA A 89 28.43 -7.24 -8.85
C ALA A 89 28.87 -8.34 -7.87
N ALA A 90 30.02 -8.98 -8.12
CA ALA A 90 30.61 -9.90 -7.16
C ALA A 90 31.46 -9.20 -6.10
N ALA A 91 32.03 -8.05 -6.43
CA ALA A 91 32.91 -7.30 -5.55
C ALA A 91 32.71 -5.79 -5.68
N LEU A 92 32.95 -5.08 -4.58
CA LEU A 92 33.13 -3.64 -4.52
C LEU A 92 34.60 -3.32 -4.27
N ARG A 93 35.15 -2.40 -5.06
CA ARG A 93 36.49 -1.83 -4.84
C ARG A 93 36.41 -0.32 -4.63
N PRO A 94 36.97 0.24 -3.54
CA PRO A 94 37.00 1.69 -3.34
C PRO A 94 37.77 2.39 -4.46
N ILE A 95 37.22 3.48 -4.99
CA ILE A 95 37.83 4.28 -6.07
C ILE A 95 37.81 5.79 -5.81
N GLY A 96 37.03 6.27 -4.84
CA GLY A 96 36.98 7.70 -4.52
C GLY A 96 36.41 7.95 -3.14
N ARG A 97 36.84 9.05 -2.53
CA ARG A 97 36.31 9.57 -1.26
C ARG A 97 36.36 11.09 -1.31
N VAL A 98 35.21 11.74 -1.11
CA VAL A 98 35.11 13.20 -1.05
C VAL A 98 34.46 13.59 0.27
N ALA A 99 34.94 14.67 0.89
CA ALA A 99 34.35 15.19 2.12
C ALA A 99 32.92 15.69 1.85
N ILE A 100 32.02 15.39 2.78
CA ILE A 100 30.67 15.94 2.81
C ILE A 100 30.69 17.11 3.80
N PRO A 101 30.54 18.37 3.36
CA PRO A 101 30.31 19.47 4.28
C PRO A 101 28.96 19.28 4.99
N GLY A 102 28.83 19.79 6.21
CA GLY A 102 27.64 19.63 7.03
C GLY A 102 27.71 18.45 7.99
N ALA A 103 26.54 17.98 8.43
CA ALA A 103 26.41 16.97 9.48
C ALA A 103 25.33 15.92 9.13
N ALA A 104 25.64 14.66 9.48
CA ALA A 104 24.77 13.49 9.36
C ALA A 104 24.08 13.34 7.99
N PRO A 105 24.85 13.10 6.91
CA PRO A 105 24.26 12.76 5.61
C PRO A 105 23.49 11.46 5.69
N CYS A 106 22.23 11.48 5.28
CA CYS A 106 21.29 10.37 5.49
C CYS A 106 20.78 9.75 4.18
N HIS A 107 21.05 10.38 3.04
CA HIS A 107 20.55 9.94 1.74
C HIS A 107 21.46 10.39 0.60
N VAL A 108 21.58 9.55 -0.44
CA VAL A 108 22.28 9.85 -1.69
C VAL A 108 21.48 9.36 -2.90
N SER A 109 21.43 10.16 -3.96
CA SER A 109 20.83 9.78 -5.24
C SER A 109 21.60 10.36 -6.43
N ILE A 110 21.30 9.87 -7.63
CA ILE A 110 22.02 10.25 -8.86
C ILE A 110 21.06 10.62 -9.99
N ASN A 111 21.35 11.72 -10.68
CA ASN A 111 20.78 12.06 -11.96
C ASN A 111 21.81 11.80 -13.07
N ARG A 112 21.71 10.63 -13.72
CA ARG A 112 22.68 10.22 -14.74
C ARG A 112 22.65 11.09 -15.99
N ALA A 113 21.48 11.60 -16.36
CA ALA A 113 21.32 12.45 -17.54
C ALA A 113 22.02 13.80 -17.35
N ALA A 114 21.87 14.40 -16.16
CA ALA A 114 22.55 15.64 -15.80
C ALA A 114 24.00 15.44 -15.30
N ARG A 115 24.43 14.19 -15.08
CA ARG A 115 25.71 13.83 -14.45
C ARG A 115 25.90 14.55 -13.11
N GLN A 116 24.87 14.48 -12.27
CA GLN A 116 24.85 15.07 -10.93
C GLN A 116 24.51 14.04 -9.87
N LEU A 117 25.06 14.22 -8.67
CA LEU A 117 24.80 13.40 -7.50
C LEU A 117 24.35 14.30 -6.35
N TYR A 118 23.31 13.87 -5.64
CA TYR A 118 22.66 14.62 -4.59
C TYR A 118 22.86 13.94 -3.24
N VAL A 119 23.30 14.70 -2.24
CA VAL A 119 23.45 14.23 -0.84
C VAL A 119 22.58 15.09 0.07
N SER A 120 21.77 14.44 0.91
CA SER A 120 20.89 15.11 1.88
C SER A 120 21.50 15.03 3.28
N ASN A 121 21.69 16.18 3.92
CA ASN A 121 22.17 16.26 5.29
C ASN A 121 21.01 16.42 6.27
N TYR A 122 20.84 15.45 7.16
CA TYR A 122 19.81 15.50 8.20
C TYR A 122 20.21 16.47 9.32
N GLY A 123 21.46 16.36 9.80
CA GLY A 123 21.92 17.09 10.99
C GLY A 123 22.05 18.60 10.77
N SER A 124 22.48 19.01 9.58
CA SER A 124 22.68 20.43 9.23
C SER A 124 21.60 21.02 8.31
N GLY A 125 20.82 20.18 7.61
CA GLY A 125 19.60 20.60 6.92
C GLY A 125 19.74 21.09 5.47
N GLU A 126 20.92 20.98 4.86
CA GLU A 126 21.15 21.34 3.46
C GLU A 126 21.07 20.15 2.49
N LEU A 127 20.87 20.48 1.21
CA LEU A 127 21.07 19.59 0.08
C LEU A 127 22.39 19.94 -0.61
N LEU A 128 23.20 18.93 -0.92
CA LEU A 128 24.45 19.08 -1.66
C LEU A 128 24.31 18.51 -3.07
N CYS A 129 24.79 19.24 -4.06
CA CYS A 129 24.84 18.80 -5.46
C CYS A 129 26.29 18.72 -5.95
N TYR A 130 26.74 17.51 -6.27
CA TYR A 130 28.05 17.23 -6.85
C TYR A 130 27.92 17.02 -8.37
N ALA A 131 28.81 17.65 -9.15
CA ALA A 131 28.97 17.29 -10.55
C ALA A 131 29.77 15.99 -10.66
N LEU A 132 29.45 15.14 -11.65
CA LEU A 132 30.14 13.88 -11.91
C LEU A 132 31.01 13.97 -13.15
N ASP A 133 32.27 13.55 -13.06
CA ASP A 133 33.16 13.41 -14.20
C ASP A 133 32.78 12.23 -15.11
N ALA A 134 33.58 11.99 -16.16
CA ALA A 134 33.27 10.96 -17.16
C ALA A 134 33.36 9.53 -16.57
N ASP A 135 34.11 9.37 -15.50
CA ASP A 135 34.29 8.11 -14.76
C ASP A 135 33.27 7.95 -13.63
N GLY A 136 32.39 8.94 -13.45
CA GLY A 136 31.35 8.97 -12.42
C GLY A 136 31.88 9.35 -11.05
N LEU A 137 33.05 9.99 -10.94
CA LEU A 137 33.58 10.51 -9.68
C LEU A 137 33.00 11.91 -9.39
N PRO A 138 32.63 12.21 -8.14
CA PRO A 138 32.12 13.51 -7.74
C PRO A 138 33.22 14.58 -7.72
N SER A 139 32.82 15.81 -8.03
CA SER A 139 33.64 17.01 -7.85
C SER A 139 34.13 17.14 -6.41
N ALA A 140 35.29 17.78 -6.20
CA ALA A 140 35.85 17.97 -4.86
C ALA A 140 34.98 18.84 -3.94
N ALA A 141 34.24 19.78 -4.53
CA ALA A 141 33.31 20.64 -3.81
C ALA A 141 31.89 20.51 -4.42
N PRO A 142 30.84 20.43 -3.59
CA PRO A 142 29.46 20.51 -4.05
C PRO A 142 28.96 21.95 -4.12
N GLN A 143 27.90 22.16 -4.89
CA GLN A 143 26.98 23.28 -4.64
C GLN A 143 26.17 22.98 -3.38
N VAL A 144 26.03 23.98 -2.49
CA VAL A 144 25.26 23.87 -1.25
C VAL A 144 23.93 24.59 -1.41
N ILE A 145 22.82 23.88 -1.20
CA ILE A 145 21.45 24.41 -1.20
C ILE A 145 20.97 24.48 0.26
N THR A 146 21.09 25.67 0.84
CA THR A 146 20.67 25.94 2.23
C THR A 146 19.15 26.03 2.35
N ARG A 147 18.62 25.54 3.48
CA ARG A 147 17.20 25.60 3.84
C ARG A 147 17.00 26.46 5.08
N SER A 148 15.76 26.91 5.32
CA SER A 148 15.40 27.66 6.52
C SER A 148 13.95 27.41 6.91
N GLY A 149 13.61 27.65 8.18
CA GLY A 149 12.31 27.40 8.76
C GLY A 149 12.36 26.32 9.84
N SER A 150 11.20 25.99 10.40
CA SER A 150 10.99 24.98 11.42
C SER A 150 9.56 24.46 11.36
N GLY A 151 9.29 23.37 12.09
CA GLY A 151 7.98 22.75 12.23
C GLY A 151 7.46 22.82 13.67
N PRO A 152 6.23 22.36 13.94
CA PRO A 152 5.61 22.46 15.27
C PRO A 152 6.22 21.52 16.32
N ARG A 153 6.95 20.46 15.92
CA ARG A 153 7.55 19.51 16.87
C ARG A 153 8.94 19.94 17.31
N ALA A 154 9.03 20.65 18.43
CA ALA A 154 10.29 21.19 18.96
C ALA A 154 11.38 20.12 19.26
N ASP A 155 11.02 18.86 19.38
CA ASP A 155 11.95 17.74 19.60
C ASP A 155 12.57 17.16 18.31
N ARG A 156 12.01 17.50 17.14
CA ARG A 156 12.37 16.88 15.84
C ARG A 156 12.37 17.85 14.65
N GLN A 157 11.97 19.10 14.84
CA GLN A 157 11.70 20.09 13.80
C GLN A 157 12.17 21.49 14.25
N GLU A 158 13.28 21.57 14.97
CA GLU A 158 13.91 22.81 15.44
C GLU A 158 14.49 23.66 14.31
N GLY A 159 14.75 23.02 13.16
CA GLY A 159 15.28 23.63 11.95
C GLY A 159 15.06 22.71 10.76
N PRO A 160 15.67 23.00 9.60
CA PRO A 160 15.64 22.11 8.44
C PRO A 160 16.33 20.78 8.70
N HIS A 161 15.71 19.69 8.22
CA HIS A 161 16.26 18.34 8.24
C HIS A 161 15.96 17.68 6.89
N VAL A 162 16.79 17.96 5.89
CA VAL A 162 16.61 17.39 4.55
C VAL A 162 16.89 15.89 4.62
N HIS A 163 15.87 15.09 4.34
CA HIS A 163 15.95 13.63 4.47
C HIS A 163 16.00 12.93 3.10
N TYR A 164 15.59 13.60 2.04
CA TYR A 164 15.51 13.00 0.71
C TYR A 164 15.69 14.06 -0.37
N ALA A 165 16.38 13.70 -1.45
CA ALA A 165 16.39 14.44 -2.70
C ALA A 165 16.63 13.48 -3.87
N ALA A 166 15.79 13.50 -4.89
CA ALA A 166 15.96 12.66 -6.08
C ALA A 166 15.43 13.33 -7.35
N PRO A 167 15.99 12.98 -8.53
CA PRO A 167 15.49 13.50 -9.80
C PRO A 167 14.09 12.98 -10.12
N GLY A 168 13.32 13.82 -10.82
CA GLY A 168 12.10 13.40 -11.51
C GLY A 168 12.40 12.45 -12.69
N ALA A 169 11.36 11.86 -13.28
CA ALA A 169 11.46 10.93 -14.38
C ALA A 169 12.18 11.51 -15.62
N ASP A 170 12.05 12.82 -15.87
CA ASP A 170 12.70 13.50 -16.99
C ASP A 170 14.13 14.01 -16.68
N GLY A 171 14.56 13.94 -15.40
CA GLY A 171 15.86 14.42 -14.95
C GLY A 171 16.05 15.94 -15.04
N THR A 172 15.02 16.72 -15.33
CA THR A 172 15.07 18.19 -15.42
C THR A 172 14.74 18.89 -14.09
N ARG A 173 14.26 18.12 -13.12
CA ARG A 173 13.85 18.57 -11.79
C ARG A 173 14.35 17.62 -10.71
N VAL A 174 14.58 18.16 -9.52
CA VAL A 174 14.87 17.40 -8.30
C VAL A 174 13.82 17.72 -7.25
N TYR A 175 13.28 16.68 -6.63
CA TYR A 175 12.30 16.78 -5.54
C TYR A 175 12.96 16.44 -4.22
N LEU A 176 12.73 17.28 -3.22
CA LEU A 176 13.36 17.25 -1.91
C LEU A 176 12.30 17.16 -0.81
N CYS A 177 12.50 16.29 0.18
CA CYS A 177 11.72 16.25 1.41
C CYS A 177 12.54 16.84 2.55
N ASP A 178 11.97 17.83 3.22
CA ASP A 178 12.53 18.45 4.42
C ASP A 178 11.60 18.15 5.60
N LEU A 179 12.04 17.20 6.43
CA LEU A 179 11.31 16.73 7.60
C LEU A 179 11.13 17.84 8.62
N GLY A 180 12.16 18.68 8.75
CA GLY A 180 12.24 19.73 9.75
C GLY A 180 11.32 20.91 9.47
N THR A 181 11.02 21.19 8.19
CA THR A 181 10.16 22.32 7.80
C THR A 181 8.76 21.93 7.32
N ASP A 182 8.42 20.64 7.34
CA ASP A 182 7.17 20.12 6.76
C ASP A 182 7.00 20.53 5.29
N THR A 183 8.07 20.42 4.49
CA THR A 183 8.03 20.82 3.08
C THR A 183 8.53 19.77 2.10
N ILE A 184 7.91 19.79 0.93
CA ILE A 184 8.41 19.17 -0.29
C ILE A 184 8.82 20.31 -1.22
N ALA A 185 10.05 20.31 -1.74
CA ALA A 185 10.53 21.34 -2.64
C ALA A 185 10.92 20.74 -3.98
N CYS A 186 10.79 21.51 -5.06
CA CYS A 186 11.23 21.16 -6.39
C CYS A 186 12.22 22.20 -6.90
N HIS A 187 13.42 21.75 -7.26
CA HIS A 187 14.46 22.57 -7.87
C HIS A 187 14.61 22.22 -9.35
N ARG A 188 14.89 23.22 -10.18
CA ARG A 188 15.28 23.00 -11.57
C ARG A 188 16.72 22.51 -11.64
N VAL A 189 16.98 21.56 -12.52
CA VAL A 189 18.33 21.10 -12.84
C VAL A 189 18.95 22.04 -13.89
N LEU A 190 20.14 22.52 -13.58
CA LEU A 190 20.99 23.35 -14.45
C LEU A 190 22.22 22.53 -14.90
N PRO A 191 22.94 22.93 -15.97
CA PRO A 191 24.13 22.21 -16.43
C PRO A 191 25.23 22.06 -15.36
N ASP A 192 25.36 23.03 -14.46
CA ASP A 192 26.39 23.16 -13.44
C ASP A 192 25.89 22.96 -12.00
N GLY A 193 24.62 22.57 -11.83
CA GLY A 193 24.05 22.29 -10.52
C GLY A 193 22.53 22.36 -10.49
N LEU A 194 21.98 22.92 -9.43
CA LEU A 194 20.57 23.19 -9.23
C LEU A 194 20.32 24.69 -9.16
N GLU A 195 19.13 25.10 -9.58
CA GLU A 195 18.63 26.44 -9.28
C GLU A 195 18.56 26.62 -7.74
N ALA A 196 19.19 27.67 -7.22
CA ALA A 196 19.37 27.85 -5.77
C ALA A 196 18.03 27.93 -5.01
N MET A 197 17.04 28.58 -5.63
CA MET A 197 15.68 28.65 -5.10
C MET A 197 14.81 27.56 -5.73
N PRO A 198 13.92 26.92 -4.95
CA PRO A 198 12.98 25.98 -5.51
C PRO A 198 12.01 26.69 -6.45
N ILE A 199 11.79 26.09 -7.62
CA ILE A 199 10.77 26.54 -8.58
C ILE A 199 9.35 26.29 -8.06
N ARG A 200 9.19 25.32 -7.13
CA ARG A 200 7.95 25.06 -6.40
C ARG A 200 8.25 24.53 -5.00
N GLN A 201 7.37 24.82 -4.06
CA GLN A 201 7.41 24.27 -2.72
C GLN A 201 5.99 24.02 -2.24
N TRP A 202 5.80 22.88 -1.62
CA TRP A 202 4.55 22.43 -1.06
C TRP A 202 4.72 22.18 0.44
N ARG A 203 3.68 22.47 1.23
CA ARG A 203 3.65 22.21 2.67
C ARG A 203 2.85 20.96 2.97
N THR A 204 3.41 20.07 3.77
CA THR A 204 2.69 18.94 4.36
C THR A 204 1.89 19.41 5.59
N PRO A 205 0.96 18.60 6.13
CA PRO A 205 0.32 18.90 7.40
C PRO A 205 1.37 19.23 8.49
N PRO A 206 1.12 20.21 9.37
CA PRO A 206 2.06 20.54 10.44
C PRO A 206 2.36 19.34 11.34
N GLY A 207 3.64 19.02 11.53
CA GLY A 207 4.12 17.89 12.31
C GLY A 207 4.10 16.55 11.56
N ALA A 208 3.92 16.56 10.24
CA ALA A 208 3.96 15.38 9.38
C ALA A 208 5.38 14.81 9.24
N GLY A 209 6.35 15.68 8.99
CA GLY A 209 7.74 15.35 8.70
C GLY A 209 7.90 14.46 7.47
N PRO A 210 7.79 15.00 6.25
CA PRO A 210 8.01 14.25 5.02
C PRO A 210 9.44 13.72 4.99
N ARG A 211 9.58 12.40 4.89
CA ARG A 211 10.85 11.70 4.97
C ARG A 211 11.37 11.36 3.58
N HIS A 212 10.68 10.49 2.87
CA HIS A 212 11.01 10.05 1.50
C HIS A 212 9.76 10.14 0.62
N LEU A 213 9.96 10.25 -0.69
CA LEU A 213 8.87 10.18 -1.66
C LEU A 213 9.18 9.22 -2.82
N VAL A 214 8.12 8.79 -3.50
CA VAL A 214 8.20 8.20 -4.83
C VAL A 214 7.24 8.95 -5.75
N LEU A 215 7.70 9.24 -6.96
CA LEU A 215 6.91 9.91 -7.98
C LEU A 215 6.10 8.90 -8.78
N ALA A 216 4.88 9.29 -9.16
CA ALA A 216 3.97 8.50 -9.97
C ALA A 216 3.29 9.40 -11.03
N ALA A 217 2.64 8.76 -12.01
CA ALA A 217 1.87 9.43 -13.07
C ALA A 217 2.67 10.50 -13.87
N GLY A 218 3.96 10.27 -14.12
CA GLY A 218 4.80 11.24 -14.84
C GLY A 218 5.16 12.47 -14.00
N ASP A 219 5.54 12.24 -12.73
CA ASP A 219 5.92 13.25 -11.73
C ASP A 219 4.81 14.21 -11.29
N THR A 220 3.56 13.94 -11.65
CA THR A 220 2.41 14.76 -11.21
C THR A 220 1.84 14.31 -9.87
N LEU A 221 2.24 13.14 -9.38
CA LEU A 221 1.85 12.61 -8.07
C LEU A 221 3.10 12.21 -7.28
N ALA A 222 3.12 12.50 -5.98
CA ALA A 222 4.10 11.99 -5.04
C ALA A 222 3.40 11.17 -3.95
N VAL A 223 3.88 9.95 -3.72
CA VAL A 223 3.57 9.18 -2.51
C VAL A 223 4.69 9.46 -1.51
N VAL A 224 4.35 9.99 -0.35
CA VAL A 224 5.30 10.52 0.63
C VAL A 224 5.13 9.78 1.95
N VAL A 225 6.23 9.30 2.50
CA VAL A 225 6.27 8.77 3.87
C VAL A 225 6.43 9.95 4.82
N GLU A 226 5.46 10.14 5.70
CA GLU A 226 5.48 11.14 6.76
C GLU A 226 5.89 10.48 8.08
N GLU A 227 7.15 10.64 8.47
CA GLU A 227 7.74 9.92 9.61
C GLU A 227 7.06 10.29 10.93
N LEU A 228 6.80 11.58 11.11
CA LEU A 228 6.41 12.14 12.40
C LEU A 228 4.92 11.92 12.68
N SER A 229 4.07 11.96 11.66
CA SER A 229 2.64 11.63 11.74
C SER A 229 2.35 10.12 11.62
N ASN A 230 3.34 9.32 11.21
CA ASN A 230 3.20 7.89 10.88
C ASN A 230 2.12 7.66 9.81
N THR A 231 2.19 8.43 8.72
CA THR A 231 1.27 8.29 7.59
C THR A 231 1.99 8.13 6.26
N LEU A 232 1.31 7.48 5.31
CA LEU A 232 1.64 7.56 3.90
C LEU A 232 0.67 8.56 3.26
N ALA A 233 1.22 9.66 2.74
CA ALA A 233 0.47 10.75 2.16
C ALA A 233 0.61 10.78 0.64
N LEU A 234 -0.48 11.01 -0.09
CA LEU A 234 -0.44 11.20 -1.54
C LEU A 234 -0.55 12.70 -1.85
N TYR A 235 0.27 13.23 -2.74
CA TYR A 235 0.33 14.66 -3.07
C TYR A 235 0.26 14.86 -4.58
N ALA A 236 -0.60 15.76 -5.03
CA ALA A 236 -0.56 16.28 -6.40
C ALA A 236 0.55 17.34 -6.51
N LEU A 237 1.38 17.23 -7.55
CA LEU A 237 2.53 18.09 -7.82
C LEU A 237 2.30 18.96 -9.07
N ASP A 238 1.16 19.63 -9.15
CA ASP A 238 0.85 20.61 -10.19
C ASP A 238 1.42 22.01 -9.86
N GLY A 239 1.07 23.04 -10.65
CA GLY A 239 1.61 24.41 -10.56
C GLY A 239 1.49 25.07 -9.16
N ALA A 240 2.11 26.25 -9.00
CA ALA A 240 2.35 26.90 -7.71
C ALA A 240 1.13 26.91 -6.76
N GLY A 241 1.26 26.27 -5.59
CA GLY A 241 0.20 26.14 -4.58
C GLY A 241 0.52 25.13 -3.48
N ASN A 242 -0.33 25.06 -2.44
CA ASN A 242 -0.19 24.13 -1.32
C ASN A 242 -0.28 22.67 -1.81
N ALA A 243 0.50 21.78 -1.21
CA ALA A 243 0.28 20.34 -1.35
C ALA A 243 -1.12 20.02 -0.80
N LEU A 244 -2.03 19.56 -1.63
CA LEU A 244 -3.22 18.89 -1.13
C LEU A 244 -2.80 17.46 -0.77
N ALA A 245 -2.78 17.14 0.52
CA ALA A 245 -2.67 15.77 0.99
C ALA A 245 -3.95 15.03 0.56
N CYS A 246 -3.84 14.24 -0.50
CA CYS A 246 -4.92 13.55 -1.19
C CYS A 246 -5.45 12.36 -0.36
N ALA A 247 -4.61 11.75 0.49
CA ALA A 247 -4.96 10.64 1.37
C ALA A 247 -3.89 10.48 2.44
N CYS A 248 -4.24 10.24 3.70
CA CYS A 248 -3.28 9.80 4.72
C CYS A 248 -3.66 8.38 5.16
N ILE A 249 -2.83 7.40 4.82
CA ILE A 249 -2.93 6.05 5.38
C ILE A 249 -2.06 6.04 6.64
N ARG A 250 -2.68 6.13 7.82
CA ARG A 250 -1.94 5.84 9.05
C ARG A 250 -1.56 4.38 9.03
N ALA A 251 -0.26 4.09 9.13
CA ALA A 251 0.21 2.71 9.20
C ALA A 251 -0.36 2.10 10.48
N ALA A 252 -1.20 1.07 10.34
CA ALA A 252 -1.58 0.26 11.49
C ALA A 252 -0.29 -0.33 12.07
N THR A 253 -0.03 -0.11 13.35
CA THR A 253 1.04 -0.80 14.05
C THR A 253 0.75 -2.29 13.90
N CYS A 254 1.52 -2.98 13.06
CA CYS A 254 1.58 -4.44 13.10
C CYS A 254 2.12 -4.80 14.48
N CYS A 255 1.22 -5.14 15.40
CA CYS A 255 1.57 -5.84 16.62
C CYS A 255 2.09 -7.22 16.20
N MET A 256 3.36 -7.31 15.80
CA MET A 256 4.07 -8.58 15.82
C MET A 256 4.00 -9.08 17.27
N PRO A 257 3.51 -10.30 17.54
CA PRO A 257 3.59 -10.85 18.88
C PRO A 257 5.07 -10.88 19.30
N PRO A 258 5.41 -10.51 20.54
CA PRO A 258 6.80 -10.57 20.98
C PRO A 258 7.26 -12.03 20.89
N THR A 259 8.14 -12.32 19.94
CA THR A 259 8.89 -13.58 19.93
C THR A 259 9.72 -13.59 21.21
N GLY A 260 9.46 -14.60 22.05
CA GLY A 260 9.91 -14.68 23.43
C GLY A 260 11.36 -14.27 23.64
N ALA A 261 11.55 -13.12 24.27
CA ALA A 261 12.77 -12.82 24.98
C ALA A 261 12.69 -13.56 26.32
N THR A 262 13.55 -14.56 26.48
CA THR A 262 13.85 -15.19 27.77
C THR A 262 14.22 -14.10 28.78
N THR A 263 13.35 -13.89 29.75
CA THR A 263 13.56 -12.97 30.86
C THR A 263 14.72 -13.46 31.74
N ALA A 264 15.90 -12.88 31.59
CA ALA A 264 16.90 -12.86 32.64
C ALA A 264 16.54 -11.72 33.60
N SER A 265 15.75 -12.05 34.64
CA SER A 265 15.42 -11.12 35.72
C SER A 265 16.67 -10.82 36.55
N ARG A 266 17.17 -9.58 36.48
CA ARG A 266 17.97 -8.98 37.54
C ARG A 266 17.04 -8.17 38.43
N SER A 267 16.79 -8.70 39.62
CA SER A 267 16.07 -8.06 40.71
C SER A 267 16.92 -6.94 41.33
N SER A 268 16.47 -5.69 41.21
CA SER A 268 16.80 -4.62 42.15
C SER A 268 15.70 -4.56 43.21
N GLY A 269 16.09 -4.87 44.45
CA GLY A 269 15.18 -4.92 45.59
C GLY A 269 14.70 -3.54 46.01
N CYS A 270 13.43 -3.46 46.40
CA CYS A 270 12.97 -2.49 47.38
C CYS A 270 12.11 -3.22 48.41
N ALA A 271 12.48 -3.03 49.67
CA ALA A 271 12.03 -3.82 50.80
C ALA A 271 10.60 -3.46 51.25
N ALA A 272 9.82 -4.47 51.62
CA ALA A 272 8.75 -4.32 52.60
C ALA A 272 8.64 -5.59 53.46
N ARG A 273 8.80 -5.38 54.77
CA ARG A 273 8.63 -6.30 55.92
C ARG A 273 7.25 -7.00 55.84
N ARG A 274 6.97 -8.18 56.41
CA ARG A 274 7.32 -8.70 57.74
C ARG A 274 6.69 -10.11 57.94
N ARG A 275 7.28 -10.91 58.84
CA ARG A 275 6.79 -12.13 59.54
C ARG A 275 6.66 -13.41 58.67
N GLY A 276 7.28 -14.55 58.93
CA GLY A 276 8.04 -15.06 60.07
C GLY A 276 7.36 -16.29 60.65
N SER A 277 7.82 -17.52 60.33
CA SER A 277 7.90 -18.66 61.26
C SER A 277 8.59 -19.88 60.63
N ASN A 278 9.83 -20.09 61.07
CA ASN A 278 10.42 -21.32 61.62
C ASN A 278 10.36 -22.71 60.94
N ARG A 279 11.58 -23.29 60.97
CA ARG A 279 12.03 -24.69 61.17
C ARG A 279 12.20 -25.56 59.92
N SER A 280 13.25 -26.37 59.76
CA SER A 280 14.56 -26.54 60.41
C SER A 280 15.26 -27.74 59.74
N VAL A 281 16.58 -27.64 59.48
CA VAL A 281 17.61 -28.72 59.61
C VAL A 281 17.49 -29.88 58.58
N SER A 282 18.50 -30.42 57.87
CA SER A 282 19.97 -30.41 57.90
C SER A 282 20.54 -31.01 56.60
N SER A 283 21.69 -30.50 56.17
CA SER A 283 22.68 -31.07 55.24
C SER A 283 23.41 -32.30 55.87
N PRO A 284 24.48 -32.92 55.30
CA PRO A 284 25.29 -32.52 54.13
C PRO A 284 25.88 -33.63 53.23
N SER A 285 26.58 -33.17 52.17
CA SER A 285 27.89 -33.65 51.65
C SER A 285 27.93 -34.91 50.75
N VAL A 286 28.77 -35.05 49.72
CA VAL A 286 29.85 -34.25 49.06
C VAL A 286 30.31 -35.02 47.80
N ALA A 287 30.63 -34.30 46.70
CA ALA A 287 31.66 -34.54 45.65
C ALA A 287 31.66 -35.87 44.81
N ALA A 288 32.19 -35.99 43.59
CA ALA A 288 32.88 -35.13 42.62
C ALA A 288 33.17 -35.95 41.32
N ARG A 289 33.37 -35.25 40.18
CA ARG A 289 34.27 -35.60 39.02
C ARG A 289 33.89 -36.82 38.15
N ARG A 290 34.24 -36.96 36.87
CA ARG A 290 34.70 -36.14 35.72
C ARG A 290 34.65 -37.10 34.50
N ALA A 291 34.31 -36.56 33.33
CA ALA A 291 34.75 -36.88 31.94
C ALA A 291 35.11 -38.32 31.49
N THR A 292 34.66 -38.71 30.28
CA THR A 292 35.50 -39.16 29.13
C THR A 292 34.65 -39.55 27.90
N SER A 293 35.15 -39.20 26.70
CA SER A 293 34.76 -39.68 25.35
C SER A 293 35.65 -40.89 24.93
N PRO A 294 35.85 -41.30 23.64
CA PRO A 294 35.06 -41.33 22.38
C PRO A 294 35.13 -42.72 21.65
N SER A 295 34.53 -42.90 20.45
CA SER A 295 35.09 -43.69 19.30
C SER A 295 34.20 -43.71 18.03
N ARG A 296 34.84 -44.06 16.90
CA ARG A 296 34.60 -43.88 15.43
C ARG A 296 34.15 -45.25 14.76
N PRO A 297 34.24 -45.52 13.42
CA PRO A 297 33.41 -45.13 12.25
C PRO A 297 33.12 -46.33 11.26
N MET A 298 32.84 -46.02 9.97
CA MET A 298 32.85 -46.83 8.70
C MET A 298 31.45 -47.03 8.05
N ALA A 299 31.24 -47.23 6.75
CA ALA A 299 31.79 -46.83 5.43
C ALA A 299 31.05 -47.71 4.40
N ASN A 300 30.70 -47.20 3.20
CA ASN A 300 30.78 -47.98 1.94
C ASN A 300 30.51 -47.13 0.69
N SER A 301 31.12 -47.60 -0.40
CA SER A 301 31.58 -46.94 -1.62
C SER A 301 30.89 -47.47 -2.88
N CYS A 302 30.99 -46.74 -4.01
CA CYS A 302 31.31 -47.30 -5.35
C CYS A 302 31.63 -46.19 -6.38
N CYS A 303 32.40 -46.53 -7.42
CA CYS A 303 33.31 -45.66 -8.18
C CYS A 303 33.24 -45.87 -9.72
N TRP A 304 33.50 -44.78 -10.49
CA TRP A 304 34.19 -44.65 -11.83
C TRP A 304 33.46 -44.94 -13.19
N PRO A 305 33.92 -44.37 -14.37
CA PRO A 305 34.47 -43.03 -14.69
C PRO A 305 34.06 -42.51 -16.15
N PRO A 306 34.83 -41.70 -16.95
CA PRO A 306 34.28 -40.54 -17.70
C PRO A 306 34.32 -40.68 -19.25
N ARG A 307 33.73 -39.74 -20.00
CA ARG A 307 34.02 -39.52 -21.43
C ARG A 307 34.07 -38.05 -21.81
N THR A 308 35.18 -37.69 -22.45
CA THR A 308 35.52 -36.46 -23.17
C THR A 308 34.84 -36.42 -24.55
N ILE A 309 34.43 -35.24 -25.01
CA ILE A 309 34.38 -34.87 -26.44
C ILE A 309 34.87 -33.42 -26.59
N THR A 310 35.78 -33.23 -27.53
CA THR A 310 36.44 -32.00 -27.96
C THR A 310 35.75 -31.35 -29.18
N SER A 311 35.75 -30.02 -29.19
CA SER A 311 35.80 -29.05 -30.31
C SER A 311 34.82 -29.11 -31.49
N PHE A 312 34.17 -27.97 -31.79
CA PHE A 312 34.23 -27.32 -33.12
C PHE A 312 34.08 -25.79 -32.98
N ALA A 313 34.69 -25.08 -33.93
CA ALA A 313 35.12 -23.68 -33.92
C ALA A 313 34.04 -22.68 -34.46
N PRO A 314 34.30 -21.36 -34.48
CA PRO A 314 33.31 -20.28 -34.55
C PRO A 314 32.96 -19.87 -36.00
N CYS A 315 31.78 -19.25 -36.19
CA CYS A 315 31.43 -18.59 -37.45
C CYS A 315 31.16 -17.10 -37.25
N ALA A 316 31.67 -16.35 -38.22
CA ALA A 316 31.95 -14.93 -38.20
C ALA A 316 30.78 -14.07 -38.72
N SER A 317 30.88 -12.78 -38.37
CA SER A 317 30.58 -11.62 -39.22
C SER A 317 29.21 -11.54 -39.91
N ILE A 318 28.35 -10.68 -39.40
CA ILE A 318 27.42 -9.91 -40.24
C ILE A 318 27.62 -8.42 -39.93
N ARG A 319 28.17 -7.69 -40.90
CA ARG A 319 28.21 -6.22 -40.95
C ARG A 319 26.80 -5.68 -41.20
N PRO A 320 26.43 -4.50 -40.67
CA PRO A 320 25.14 -3.87 -40.96
C PRO A 320 25.15 -3.27 -42.37
N PRO A 321 24.04 -3.31 -43.14
CA PRO A 321 23.94 -2.55 -44.37
C PRO A 321 23.67 -1.06 -44.08
N ALA A 322 24.23 -0.27 -44.98
CA ALA A 322 24.33 1.17 -44.96
C ALA A 322 22.99 1.92 -44.92
N TRP A 323 23.07 3.10 -44.30
CA TRP A 323 22.12 4.19 -44.43
C TRP A 323 21.84 4.53 -45.90
N ARG A 324 20.56 4.54 -46.27
CA ARG A 324 20.06 5.38 -47.36
C ARG A 324 18.95 6.27 -46.81
N SER A 325 19.24 7.57 -46.82
CA SER A 325 18.31 8.65 -46.55
C SER A 325 17.15 8.65 -47.54
N ARG A 326 15.92 8.54 -47.04
CA ARG A 326 14.75 9.16 -47.67
C ARG A 326 14.02 9.97 -46.62
N THR A 327 14.14 11.27 -46.77
CA THR A 327 13.34 12.30 -46.10
C THR A 327 11.87 12.11 -46.47
N ALA A 328 11.06 11.74 -45.49
CA ALA A 328 9.62 11.94 -45.50
C ALA A 328 9.29 12.88 -44.33
N PRO A 329 8.42 13.88 -44.52
CA PRO A 329 8.11 14.85 -43.47
C PRO A 329 7.44 14.12 -42.29
N PRO A 330 7.71 14.49 -41.03
CA PRO A 330 7.04 13.87 -39.91
C PRO A 330 5.55 14.22 -39.98
N THR A 331 4.74 13.20 -40.26
CA THR A 331 3.34 13.16 -39.86
C THR A 331 3.27 13.53 -38.38
N ARG A 332 2.50 14.57 -38.06
CA ARG A 332 2.19 14.98 -36.70
C ARG A 332 1.76 13.75 -35.89
N CYS A 333 2.66 13.24 -35.06
CA CYS A 333 2.32 12.28 -34.05
C CYS A 333 1.46 13.05 -33.04
N ALA A 334 0.16 12.76 -33.03
CA ALA A 334 -0.76 13.34 -32.07
C ALA A 334 -0.24 13.01 -30.66
N LEU A 335 0.01 14.05 -29.88
CA LEU A 335 0.26 13.97 -28.45
C LEU A 335 -0.84 13.09 -27.80
N PRO A 336 -0.51 12.22 -26.82
CA PRO A 336 -1.55 11.67 -25.97
C PRO A 336 -2.30 12.84 -25.30
N PRO A 337 -3.63 12.76 -25.15
CA PRO A 337 -4.40 13.85 -24.57
C PRO A 337 -3.89 14.15 -23.15
N ALA A 338 -3.93 15.43 -22.79
CA ALA A 338 -3.57 15.95 -21.48
C ALA A 338 -4.13 15.10 -20.32
N CYS A 339 -3.41 15.06 -19.20
CA CYS A 339 -3.83 14.38 -17.97
C CYS A 339 -5.24 14.83 -17.57
N ALA A 340 -6.23 13.96 -17.80
CA ALA A 340 -7.66 14.27 -17.71
C ALA A 340 -8.20 14.40 -16.26
N LEU A 341 -7.31 14.49 -15.26
CA LEU A 341 -7.67 14.81 -13.87
C LEU A 341 -7.57 16.31 -13.58
N CYS A 342 -6.90 17.08 -14.45
CA CYS A 342 -6.80 18.53 -14.33
C CYS A 342 -8.04 19.19 -14.94
N LEU A 343 -9.14 19.22 -14.19
CA LEU A 343 -10.22 20.14 -14.49
C LEU A 343 -9.85 21.50 -13.89
N GLU A 344 -9.72 22.53 -14.73
CA GLU A 344 -9.63 23.94 -14.34
C GLU A 344 -10.65 24.25 -13.22
N PRO A 345 -10.36 25.21 -12.32
CA PRO A 345 -11.30 25.66 -11.31
C PRO A 345 -12.38 26.52 -11.97
N GLU A 346 -13.25 25.89 -12.78
CA GLU A 346 -14.60 26.42 -12.91
C GLU A 346 -15.31 26.18 -11.58
N THR A 347 -15.78 27.28 -10.99
CA THR A 347 -16.51 27.35 -9.72
C THR A 347 -17.89 26.67 -9.75
N SER A 348 -18.13 25.75 -10.68
CA SER A 348 -19.36 24.97 -10.73
C SER A 348 -19.09 23.54 -10.25
N THR A 349 -19.51 23.26 -9.01
CA THR A 349 -19.85 21.88 -8.64
C THR A 349 -20.99 21.45 -9.57
N VAL A 350 -20.74 20.46 -10.43
CA VAL A 350 -21.79 19.90 -11.30
C VAL A 350 -22.71 19.04 -10.42
N THR A 351 -23.62 19.69 -9.69
CA THR A 351 -24.70 19.04 -8.95
C THR A 351 -25.89 18.82 -9.87
N SER A 352 -25.74 17.88 -10.81
CA SER A 352 -26.91 17.33 -11.50
C SER A 352 -27.73 16.53 -10.50
N THR A 353 -28.92 17.03 -10.16
CA THR A 353 -29.95 16.35 -9.36
C THR A 353 -30.66 15.23 -10.13
N LEU A 354 -30.36 15.08 -11.43
CA LEU A 354 -30.92 14.01 -12.25
C LEU A 354 -30.24 12.67 -11.93
N PRO A 355 -31.01 11.58 -11.84
CA PRO A 355 -30.48 10.23 -11.62
C PRO A 355 -29.53 9.79 -12.75
N PRO A 356 -28.55 8.92 -12.47
CA PRO A 356 -27.54 8.50 -13.46
C PRO A 356 -28.14 7.63 -14.57
N ALA A 357 -28.11 8.10 -15.82
CA ALA A 357 -28.69 7.38 -16.95
C ALA A 357 -27.79 6.27 -17.50
N ARG A 358 -26.47 6.43 -17.36
CA ARG A 358 -25.45 5.51 -17.92
C ARG A 358 -24.61 4.92 -16.80
N ILE A 359 -24.83 3.65 -16.47
CA ILE A 359 -24.19 3.00 -15.31
C ILE A 359 -23.26 1.87 -15.73
N ILE A 360 -22.07 1.85 -15.11
CA ILE A 360 -21.15 0.72 -15.17
C ILE A 360 -21.31 -0.15 -13.93
N VAL A 361 -21.38 -1.46 -14.09
CA VAL A 361 -21.35 -2.44 -13.00
C VAL A 361 -20.15 -3.37 -13.21
N THR A 362 -19.14 -3.32 -12.34
CA THR A 362 -18.03 -4.28 -12.36
C THR A 362 -18.38 -5.52 -11.54
N GLY A 363 -17.87 -6.70 -11.89
CA GLY A 363 -18.29 -7.96 -11.25
C GLY A 363 -19.71 -8.33 -11.65
N ALA A 364 -20.08 -7.95 -12.88
CA ALA A 364 -21.42 -8.04 -13.45
C ALA A 364 -22.02 -9.44 -13.41
N THR A 365 -21.19 -10.47 -13.61
CA THR A 365 -21.59 -11.88 -13.64
C THR A 365 -21.60 -12.52 -12.26
N GLY A 366 -21.08 -11.83 -11.24
CA GLY A 366 -21.16 -12.25 -9.84
C GLY A 366 -22.59 -12.15 -9.28
N GLN A 367 -22.83 -12.77 -8.12
CA GLN A 367 -24.17 -12.82 -7.51
C GLN A 367 -24.77 -11.43 -7.26
N LEU A 368 -24.00 -10.51 -6.68
CA LEU A 368 -24.45 -9.14 -6.45
C LEU A 368 -24.55 -8.34 -7.75
N GLY A 369 -23.66 -8.59 -8.72
CA GLY A 369 -23.69 -7.95 -10.04
C GLY A 369 -24.98 -8.25 -10.79
N ARG A 370 -25.40 -9.53 -10.83
CA ARG A 370 -26.66 -9.94 -11.45
C ARG A 370 -27.87 -9.29 -10.77
N LYS A 371 -27.91 -9.30 -9.44
CA LYS A 371 -28.98 -8.64 -8.66
C LYS A 371 -29.03 -7.13 -8.97
N ALA A 372 -27.88 -6.46 -8.95
CA ALA A 372 -27.78 -5.03 -9.24
C ALA A 372 -28.22 -4.69 -10.67
N LEU A 373 -27.77 -5.43 -11.67
CA LEU A 373 -28.16 -5.21 -13.07
C LEU A 373 -29.67 -5.41 -13.29
N ALA A 374 -30.26 -6.44 -12.66
CA ALA A 374 -31.70 -6.65 -12.70
C ALA A 374 -32.49 -5.52 -12.01
N ILE A 375 -31.97 -4.98 -10.90
CA ILE A 375 -32.57 -3.81 -10.21
C ILE A 375 -32.53 -2.58 -11.12
N LEU A 376 -31.36 -2.29 -11.71
CA LEU A 376 -31.13 -1.11 -12.53
C LEU A 376 -31.92 -1.15 -13.84
N ALA A 377 -32.05 -2.32 -14.48
CA ALA A 377 -32.83 -2.46 -15.70
C ALA A 377 -34.34 -2.20 -15.50
N ARG A 378 -34.85 -2.28 -14.27
CA ARG A 378 -36.24 -1.90 -13.96
C ARG A 378 -36.42 -0.40 -13.75
N GLN A 379 -35.34 0.36 -13.63
CA GLN A 379 -35.43 1.79 -13.37
C GLN A 379 -35.66 2.56 -14.66
N PRO A 380 -36.71 3.39 -14.75
CA PRO A 380 -37.04 4.13 -15.97
C PRO A 380 -36.00 5.19 -16.32
N TRP A 381 -35.24 5.68 -15.34
CA TRP A 381 -34.18 6.66 -15.52
C TRP A 381 -32.83 6.04 -15.93
N CYS A 382 -32.64 4.74 -15.71
CA CYS A 382 -31.42 4.08 -16.16
C CYS A 382 -31.65 3.72 -17.61
N GLU A 383 -30.87 4.27 -18.53
CA GLU A 383 -31.03 4.04 -19.97
C GLU A 383 -30.08 2.95 -20.45
N HIS A 384 -28.79 3.06 -20.06
CA HIS A 384 -27.70 2.23 -20.57
C HIS A 384 -26.94 1.55 -19.44
N LEU A 385 -26.70 0.24 -19.60
CA LEU A 385 -25.91 -0.56 -18.66
C LEU A 385 -24.67 -1.11 -19.35
N THR A 386 -23.52 -0.96 -18.68
CA THR A 386 -22.28 -1.64 -19.05
C THR A 386 -21.87 -2.57 -17.93
N GLY A 387 -21.79 -3.86 -18.19
CA GLY A 387 -21.27 -4.85 -17.26
C GLY A 387 -19.82 -5.18 -17.58
N ILE A 388 -18.92 -5.08 -16.61
CA ILE A 388 -17.51 -5.47 -16.77
C ILE A 388 -17.21 -6.64 -15.84
N ASP A 389 -16.62 -7.70 -16.36
CA ASP A 389 -16.20 -8.86 -15.56
C ASP A 389 -15.03 -9.58 -16.25
N LEU A 390 -14.40 -10.55 -15.59
CA LEU A 390 -13.31 -11.32 -16.18
C LEU A 390 -13.78 -12.11 -17.42
N GLN A 391 -15.06 -12.50 -17.43
CA GLN A 391 -15.72 -13.19 -18.54
C GLN A 391 -17.02 -12.47 -18.91
N ALA A 392 -17.27 -12.29 -20.20
CA ALA A 392 -18.50 -11.69 -20.71
C ALA A 392 -19.57 -12.75 -20.99
N ASP A 393 -19.94 -13.54 -19.97
CA ASP A 393 -20.99 -14.55 -20.12
C ASP A 393 -22.38 -13.89 -20.07
N ALA A 394 -23.02 -13.75 -21.23
CA ALA A 394 -24.36 -13.19 -21.34
C ALA A 394 -25.48 -14.17 -20.96
N SER A 395 -25.19 -15.48 -20.86
CA SER A 395 -26.19 -16.53 -20.64
C SER A 395 -26.83 -16.46 -19.25
N VAL A 396 -26.13 -15.85 -18.28
CA VAL A 396 -26.60 -15.68 -16.90
C VAL A 396 -27.64 -14.56 -16.72
N PHE A 397 -27.93 -13.79 -17.77
CA PHE A 397 -28.88 -12.68 -17.74
C PHE A 397 -30.16 -13.03 -18.51
N SER A 398 -31.29 -12.41 -18.13
CA SER A 398 -32.55 -12.58 -18.86
C SER A 398 -32.47 -11.97 -20.26
N PRO A 399 -33.29 -12.43 -21.24
CA PRO A 399 -33.32 -11.84 -22.57
C PRO A 399 -33.53 -10.32 -22.56
N GLU A 400 -34.45 -9.84 -21.72
CA GLU A 400 -34.82 -8.42 -21.63
C GLU A 400 -33.67 -7.55 -21.11
N LEU A 401 -32.85 -8.10 -20.19
CA LEU A 401 -31.66 -7.41 -19.69
C LEU A 401 -30.53 -7.39 -20.74
N ARG A 402 -30.37 -8.47 -21.51
CA ARG A 402 -29.31 -8.53 -22.54
C ARG A 402 -29.46 -7.44 -23.60
N ASP A 403 -30.68 -7.09 -23.98
CA ASP A 403 -30.93 -6.05 -24.99
C ASP A 403 -30.47 -4.66 -24.55
N ARG A 404 -30.28 -4.45 -23.24
CA ARG A 404 -29.90 -3.16 -22.63
C ARG A 404 -28.49 -3.16 -22.06
N LEU A 405 -27.79 -4.30 -22.11
CA LEU A 405 -26.53 -4.53 -21.41
C LEU A 405 -25.39 -4.70 -22.41
N THR A 406 -24.40 -3.81 -22.32
CA THR A 406 -23.10 -4.01 -22.97
C THR A 406 -22.19 -4.78 -22.01
N LEU A 407 -21.83 -6.01 -22.34
CA LEU A 407 -20.86 -6.79 -21.55
C LEU A 407 -19.43 -6.64 -22.08
N VAL A 408 -18.49 -6.46 -21.16
CA VAL A 408 -17.06 -6.30 -21.46
C VAL A 408 -16.26 -7.29 -20.61
N ALA A 409 -15.47 -8.13 -21.27
CA ALA A 409 -14.53 -9.04 -20.61
C ALA A 409 -13.19 -8.33 -20.35
N ALA A 410 -12.74 -8.23 -19.11
CA ALA A 410 -11.51 -7.55 -18.73
C ALA A 410 -10.93 -8.02 -17.39
N ASP A 411 -9.59 -8.03 -17.29
CA ASP A 411 -8.87 -8.17 -16.01
C ASP A 411 -8.59 -6.77 -15.43
N LEU A 412 -9.41 -6.36 -14.46
CA LEU A 412 -9.32 -5.02 -13.86
C LEU A 412 -8.02 -4.78 -13.08
N GLN A 413 -7.19 -5.81 -12.81
CA GLN A 413 -5.85 -5.60 -12.24
C GLN A 413 -4.89 -4.93 -13.22
N ARG A 414 -5.20 -5.01 -14.52
CA ARG A 414 -4.39 -4.43 -15.60
C ARG A 414 -5.14 -3.22 -16.17
N PRO A 415 -4.64 -1.99 -15.98
CA PRO A 415 -5.24 -0.84 -16.62
C PRO A 415 -4.98 -0.92 -18.12
N ASP A 416 -6.04 -1.08 -18.92
CA ASP A 416 -5.93 -1.09 -20.38
C ASP A 416 -7.07 -0.29 -21.06
N PRO A 417 -6.81 0.30 -22.24
CA PRO A 417 -7.82 1.07 -22.98
C PRO A 417 -9.07 0.29 -23.39
N GLY A 418 -9.01 -1.04 -23.45
CA GLY A 418 -10.10 -1.91 -23.88
C GLY A 418 -11.32 -1.80 -22.99
N TRP A 419 -11.13 -1.76 -21.67
CA TRP A 419 -12.22 -1.57 -20.71
C TRP A 419 -12.31 -0.13 -20.17
N THR A 420 -11.20 0.57 -19.98
CA THR A 420 -11.22 1.93 -19.37
C THR A 420 -11.97 2.95 -20.23
N ARG A 421 -11.95 2.82 -21.56
CA ARG A 421 -12.70 3.70 -22.48
C ARG A 421 -14.22 3.69 -22.25
N HIS A 422 -14.76 2.62 -21.65
CA HIS A 422 -16.20 2.53 -21.39
C HIS A 422 -16.66 3.47 -20.27
N PHE A 423 -15.73 4.01 -19.48
CA PHE A 423 -16.01 5.01 -18.45
C PHE A 423 -16.29 6.40 -19.05
N ALA A 424 -15.89 6.65 -20.30
CA ALA A 424 -16.20 7.89 -21.00
C ALA A 424 -17.72 8.05 -21.18
N GLY A 425 -18.28 9.10 -20.60
CA GLY A 425 -19.72 9.38 -20.65
C GLY A 425 -20.57 8.46 -19.77
N ALA A 426 -19.97 7.72 -18.83
CA ALA A 426 -20.72 7.06 -17.77
C ALA A 426 -21.05 8.06 -16.65
N ASP A 427 -22.28 8.02 -16.14
CA ASP A 427 -22.70 8.88 -15.02
C ASP A 427 -22.22 8.32 -13.68
N ALA A 428 -22.31 6.99 -13.53
CA ALA A 428 -22.01 6.32 -12.28
C ALA A 428 -21.37 4.94 -12.47
N VAL A 429 -20.59 4.53 -11.47
CA VAL A 429 -19.96 3.22 -11.40
C VAL A 429 -20.39 2.52 -10.11
N LEU A 430 -20.85 1.29 -10.24
CA LEU A 430 -21.06 0.35 -9.15
C LEU A 430 -19.92 -0.68 -9.15
N HIS A 431 -19.00 -0.54 -8.21
CA HIS A 431 -17.81 -1.39 -8.14
C HIS A 431 -18.02 -2.58 -7.20
N LEU A 432 -18.42 -3.74 -7.75
CA LEU A 432 -18.60 -5.02 -7.02
C LEU A 432 -17.50 -6.06 -7.28
N ALA A 433 -16.59 -5.80 -8.23
CA ALA A 433 -15.58 -6.78 -8.61
C ALA A 433 -14.55 -7.00 -7.50
N ALA A 434 -14.12 -8.24 -7.34
CA ALA A 434 -13.00 -8.63 -6.50
C ALA A 434 -12.34 -9.86 -7.12
N ARG A 435 -11.04 -10.07 -6.86
CA ARG A 435 -10.34 -11.30 -7.26
C ARG A 435 -10.92 -12.52 -6.58
N HIS A 436 -11.18 -12.39 -5.28
CA HIS A 436 -11.84 -13.37 -4.46
C HIS A 436 -12.86 -12.64 -3.60
N SER A 437 -14.14 -12.91 -3.84
CA SER A 437 -15.24 -12.16 -3.22
C SER A 437 -15.67 -12.70 -1.86
N THR A 438 -15.07 -13.79 -1.38
CA THR A 438 -15.38 -14.37 -0.08
C THR A 438 -14.30 -14.04 0.96
N PRO A 439 -14.66 -14.07 2.26
CA PRO A 439 -13.79 -13.51 3.28
C PRO A 439 -12.56 -14.35 3.62
N ASP A 440 -12.40 -15.53 3.01
CA ASP A 440 -11.24 -16.42 3.15
C ASP A 440 -10.10 -16.13 2.14
N ALA A 441 -10.16 -14.98 1.47
CA ALA A 441 -9.13 -14.53 0.52
C ALA A 441 -7.72 -14.56 1.11
N SER A 442 -6.75 -15.01 0.31
CA SER A 442 -5.33 -14.83 0.59
C SER A 442 -4.93 -13.35 0.50
N TRP A 443 -3.74 -13.01 1.01
CA TRP A 443 -3.18 -11.67 0.86
C TRP A 443 -2.95 -11.28 -0.60
N GLU A 444 -2.51 -12.22 -1.45
CA GLU A 444 -2.31 -11.97 -2.88
C GLU A 444 -3.63 -11.59 -3.57
N GLU A 445 -4.71 -12.35 -3.32
CA GLU A 445 -6.02 -12.07 -3.89
C GLU A 445 -6.63 -10.78 -3.35
N ALA A 446 -6.45 -10.50 -2.05
CA ALA A 446 -6.91 -9.28 -1.43
C ALA A 446 -6.19 -8.04 -1.99
N LEU A 447 -4.87 -8.12 -2.21
CA LEU A 447 -4.10 -7.05 -2.85
C LEU A 447 -4.46 -6.89 -4.32
N GLY A 448 -4.69 -7.98 -5.06
CA GLY A 448 -5.21 -7.88 -6.43
C GLY A 448 -6.58 -7.19 -6.49
N SER A 449 -7.47 -7.43 -5.52
CA SER A 449 -8.75 -6.72 -5.41
C SER A 449 -8.57 -5.22 -5.10
N TYR A 450 -7.57 -4.87 -4.31
CA TYR A 450 -7.18 -3.48 -4.07
C TYR A 450 -6.67 -2.81 -5.35
N ASP A 451 -5.80 -3.48 -6.13
CA ASP A 451 -5.30 -2.96 -7.40
C ASP A 451 -6.43 -2.72 -8.41
N MET A 452 -7.41 -3.64 -8.48
CA MET A 452 -8.63 -3.45 -9.27
C MET A 452 -9.39 -2.19 -8.86
N THR A 453 -9.53 -1.96 -7.55
CA THR A 453 -10.22 -0.79 -7.01
C THR A 453 -9.51 0.50 -7.40
N LEU A 454 -8.18 0.54 -7.28
CA LEU A 454 -7.36 1.68 -7.69
C LEU A 454 -7.52 1.99 -9.19
N ASN A 455 -7.47 0.96 -10.03
CA ASN A 455 -7.62 1.13 -11.48
C ASN A 455 -9.02 1.64 -11.87
N VAL A 456 -10.08 1.11 -11.24
CA VAL A 456 -11.46 1.55 -11.48
C VAL A 456 -11.66 3.00 -11.04
N LEU A 457 -11.15 3.38 -9.87
CA LEU A 457 -11.21 4.77 -9.39
C LEU A 457 -10.45 5.71 -10.32
N THR A 458 -9.27 5.29 -10.81
CA THR A 458 -8.47 6.05 -11.76
C THR A 458 -9.22 6.25 -13.09
N ALA A 459 -9.82 5.19 -13.63
CA ALA A 459 -10.63 5.27 -14.85
C ALA A 459 -11.86 6.17 -14.66
N ALA A 460 -12.57 6.03 -13.54
CA ALA A 460 -13.73 6.87 -13.22
C ALA A 460 -13.37 8.35 -13.13
N ALA A 461 -12.33 8.68 -12.38
CA ALA A 461 -11.91 10.06 -12.16
C ALA A 461 -11.38 10.70 -13.47
N THR A 462 -10.55 9.98 -14.23
CA THR A 462 -9.97 10.49 -15.49
C THR A 462 -10.99 10.65 -16.61
N GLN A 463 -12.12 9.93 -16.57
CA GLN A 463 -13.16 9.98 -17.60
C GLN A 463 -14.38 10.81 -17.18
N GLY A 464 -14.30 11.51 -16.05
CA GLY A 464 -15.34 12.44 -15.59
C GLY A 464 -16.62 11.76 -15.08
N VAL A 465 -16.52 10.52 -14.56
CA VAL A 465 -17.66 9.87 -13.88
C VAL A 465 -18.01 10.67 -12.63
N ARG A 466 -19.31 10.86 -12.36
CA ARG A 466 -19.79 11.73 -11.28
C ARG A 466 -19.99 11.03 -9.94
N ARG A 467 -20.31 9.73 -9.96
CA ARG A 467 -20.64 8.94 -8.77
C ARG A 467 -19.97 7.56 -8.84
N LEU A 468 -19.34 7.15 -7.74
CA LEU A 468 -18.90 5.76 -7.58
C LEU A 468 -19.45 5.18 -6.27
N LEU A 469 -20.14 4.05 -6.38
CA LEU A 469 -20.53 3.21 -5.25
C LEU A 469 -19.51 2.08 -5.09
N PHE A 470 -18.72 2.15 -4.03
CA PHE A 470 -17.74 1.13 -3.66
C PHE A 470 -18.36 0.09 -2.73
N SER A 471 -18.27 -1.18 -3.12
CA SER A 471 -18.59 -2.30 -2.24
C SER A 471 -17.50 -2.54 -1.20
N SER A 472 -17.53 -1.75 -0.13
CA SER A 472 -16.84 -2.15 1.10
C SER A 472 -17.58 -3.35 1.73
N SER A 473 -17.17 -3.75 2.92
CA SER A 473 -17.66 -4.95 3.58
C SER A 473 -17.78 -4.75 5.08
N ASN A 474 -18.78 -5.40 5.68
CA ASN A 474 -18.86 -5.55 7.13
C ASN A 474 -17.57 -6.17 7.74
N HIS A 475 -16.79 -6.94 6.97
CA HIS A 475 -15.52 -7.51 7.42
C HIS A 475 -14.43 -6.46 7.68
N ALA A 476 -14.61 -5.21 7.24
CA ALA A 476 -13.80 -4.07 7.67
C ALA A 476 -13.92 -3.78 9.18
N MET A 477 -15.01 -4.26 9.80
CA MET A 477 -15.33 -4.10 11.22
C MET A 477 -15.26 -5.43 11.99
N GLY A 478 -14.75 -6.50 11.38
CA GLY A 478 -14.83 -7.86 11.92
C GLY A 478 -14.18 -8.06 13.30
N GLY A 479 -13.19 -7.24 13.65
CA GLY A 479 -12.53 -7.25 14.95
C GLY A 479 -13.45 -6.88 16.12
N TYR A 480 -14.58 -6.20 15.85
CA TYR A 480 -15.58 -5.87 16.87
C TYR A 480 -16.47 -7.05 17.27
N LYS A 481 -16.38 -8.18 16.57
CA LYS A 481 -17.10 -9.40 16.96
C LYS A 481 -16.60 -9.99 18.27
N ASP A 482 -15.30 -9.89 18.53
CA ASP A 482 -14.63 -10.55 19.66
C ASP A 482 -14.00 -9.55 20.64
N LEU A 483 -13.73 -10.02 21.86
CA LEU A 483 -13.06 -9.21 22.88
C LEU A 483 -11.61 -8.87 22.47
N PRO A 484 -11.08 -7.70 22.90
CA PRO A 484 -11.70 -6.75 23.81
C PRO A 484 -12.65 -5.76 23.12
N LEU A 485 -12.61 -5.61 21.80
CA LEU A 485 -13.39 -4.60 21.08
C LEU A 485 -14.90 -4.83 21.17
N ALA A 486 -15.36 -6.08 21.25
CA ALA A 486 -16.77 -6.41 21.47
C ALA A 486 -17.36 -5.76 22.73
N ALA A 487 -16.54 -5.50 23.77
CA ALA A 487 -17.01 -4.82 24.99
C ALA A 487 -17.28 -3.33 24.77
N THR A 488 -16.81 -2.75 23.67
CA THR A 488 -16.96 -1.32 23.34
C THR A 488 -18.20 -1.03 22.51
N ILE A 489 -18.89 -2.07 22.04
CA ILE A 489 -20.06 -1.95 21.16
C ILE A 489 -21.33 -2.46 21.84
N GLY A 490 -22.45 -2.05 21.28
CA GLY A 490 -23.81 -2.41 21.68
C GLY A 490 -24.79 -1.97 20.58
N PRO A 491 -26.10 -2.10 20.78
CA PRO A 491 -27.09 -1.75 19.76
C PRO A 491 -26.87 -0.34 19.19
N GLY A 492 -26.72 -0.24 17.87
CA GLY A 492 -26.47 1.02 17.15
C GLY A 492 -25.14 1.74 17.49
N LYS A 493 -24.14 1.05 18.05
CA LYS A 493 -22.83 1.67 18.39
C LYS A 493 -21.77 1.49 17.32
N LEU A 494 -21.93 0.55 16.38
CA LEU A 494 -21.09 0.45 15.19
C LEU A 494 -21.58 1.44 14.14
N THR A 495 -21.10 2.68 14.22
CA THR A 495 -21.41 3.78 13.30
C THR A 495 -20.46 3.78 12.09
N ALA A 496 -20.74 4.57 11.05
CA ALA A 496 -19.81 4.68 9.92
C ALA A 496 -18.51 5.43 10.30
N ARG A 497 -18.53 6.17 11.41
CA ARG A 497 -17.37 6.88 11.98
C ARG A 497 -16.52 6.01 12.91
N THR A 498 -16.99 4.83 13.29
CA THR A 498 -16.21 3.89 14.09
C THR A 498 -14.96 3.48 13.31
N GLU A 499 -13.79 3.56 13.97
CA GLU A 499 -12.51 3.21 13.34
C GLU A 499 -12.53 1.76 12.85
N PRO A 500 -12.09 1.47 11.61
CA PRO A 500 -12.08 0.10 11.12
C PRO A 500 -11.18 -0.83 11.94
N ALA A 501 -11.65 -2.05 12.17
CA ALA A 501 -10.90 -3.14 12.77
C ALA A 501 -11.13 -4.40 11.91
N PRO A 502 -10.33 -4.59 10.84
CA PRO A 502 -10.61 -5.63 9.86
C PRO A 502 -10.33 -7.03 10.43
N GLY A 503 -11.09 -8.02 9.96
CA GLY A 503 -10.85 -9.44 10.24
C GLY A 503 -11.87 -10.08 11.18
N THR A 504 -12.96 -10.59 10.62
CA THR A 504 -13.88 -11.50 11.31
C THR A 504 -13.22 -12.87 11.45
N ARG A 505 -13.33 -13.47 12.65
CA ARG A 505 -12.82 -14.82 12.98
C ARG A 505 -13.94 -15.79 13.27
N TRP A 506 -13.96 -16.97 12.67
CA TRP A 506 -14.95 -18.01 12.99
C TRP A 506 -14.41 -19.39 12.66
N PHE A 507 -15.09 -20.43 13.13
CA PHE A 507 -14.75 -21.82 12.81
C PHE A 507 -15.73 -22.35 11.77
N ASP A 508 -15.24 -22.79 10.62
CA ASP A 508 -16.09 -23.23 9.49
C ASP A 508 -16.57 -24.69 9.60
N GLY A 509 -16.17 -25.39 10.65
CA GLY A 509 -16.42 -26.83 10.83
C GLY A 509 -15.15 -27.66 10.68
N GLU A 510 -14.13 -27.14 9.98
CA GLU A 510 -12.85 -27.82 9.74
C GLU A 510 -11.67 -27.03 10.30
N ARG A 511 -11.68 -25.70 10.16
CA ARG A 511 -10.57 -24.82 10.53
C ARG A 511 -11.06 -23.47 11.06
N GLU A 512 -10.16 -22.76 11.75
CA GLU A 512 -10.37 -21.34 12.01
C GLU A 512 -10.13 -20.53 10.74
N VAL A 513 -11.12 -19.73 10.37
CA VAL A 513 -11.05 -18.79 9.26
C VAL A 513 -10.88 -17.38 9.80
N HIS A 514 -10.00 -16.61 9.16
CA HIS A 514 -9.72 -15.23 9.53
C HIS A 514 -9.71 -14.33 8.30
N SER A 515 -10.71 -13.46 8.22
CA SER A 515 -10.92 -12.59 7.06
C SER A 515 -10.09 -11.30 7.05
N LEU A 516 -8.90 -11.34 7.66
CA LEU A 516 -8.06 -10.16 7.84
C LEU A 516 -7.61 -9.57 6.50
N ALA A 517 -7.12 -10.39 5.57
CA ALA A 517 -6.65 -9.92 4.27
C ALA A 517 -7.79 -9.25 3.49
N TYR A 518 -8.93 -9.94 3.37
CA TYR A 518 -10.13 -9.41 2.73
C TYR A 518 -10.61 -8.10 3.37
N GLY A 519 -10.83 -8.09 4.70
CA GLY A 519 -11.27 -6.90 5.42
C GLY A 519 -10.29 -5.72 5.28
N THR A 520 -8.98 -5.99 5.32
CA THR A 520 -7.93 -4.97 5.16
C THR A 520 -7.98 -4.35 3.77
N SER A 521 -8.12 -5.15 2.71
CA SER A 521 -8.23 -4.63 1.33
C SER A 521 -9.44 -3.71 1.16
N LYS A 522 -10.57 -4.03 1.81
CA LYS A 522 -11.76 -3.19 1.79
C LYS A 522 -11.52 -1.86 2.53
N VAL A 523 -10.88 -1.88 3.72
CA VAL A 523 -10.47 -0.66 4.43
C VAL A 523 -9.55 0.23 3.59
N MET A 524 -8.59 -0.38 2.88
CA MET A 524 -7.73 0.35 1.94
C MET A 524 -8.54 0.97 0.80
N GLY A 525 -9.52 0.25 0.26
CA GLY A 525 -10.47 0.75 -0.74
C GLY A 525 -11.35 1.90 -0.21
N GLU A 526 -11.80 1.86 1.06
CA GLU A 526 -12.52 2.99 1.69
C GLU A 526 -11.66 4.25 1.67
N ARG A 527 -10.38 4.12 2.03
CA ARG A 527 -9.42 5.22 2.04
C ARG A 527 -9.15 5.76 0.63
N LEU A 528 -9.01 4.88 -0.37
CA LEU A 528 -8.88 5.30 -1.77
C LEU A 528 -10.11 6.07 -2.27
N CYS A 529 -11.32 5.63 -1.96
CA CYS A 529 -12.53 6.32 -2.41
C CYS A 529 -12.61 7.75 -1.88
N ARG A 530 -12.33 7.94 -0.58
CA ARG A 530 -12.24 9.28 0.04
C ARG A 530 -11.17 10.12 -0.64
N ALA A 531 -10.01 9.53 -0.93
CA ALA A 531 -8.93 10.21 -1.60
C ALA A 531 -9.31 10.70 -3.00
N PHE A 532 -9.86 9.81 -3.83
CA PHE A 532 -10.28 10.15 -5.20
C PHE A 532 -11.39 11.21 -5.22
N SER A 533 -12.30 11.17 -4.25
CA SER A 533 -13.31 12.21 -4.09
C SER A 533 -12.69 13.56 -3.73
N ALA A 534 -11.75 13.58 -2.78
CA ALA A 534 -11.06 14.79 -2.36
C ALA A 534 -10.24 15.42 -3.50
N VAL A 535 -9.45 14.63 -4.23
CA VAL A 535 -8.60 15.14 -5.33
C VAL A 535 -9.39 15.63 -6.53
N THR A 536 -10.59 15.10 -6.74
CA THR A 536 -11.49 15.60 -7.79
C THR A 536 -12.37 16.75 -7.28
N HIS A 537 -12.16 17.23 -6.05
CA HIS A 537 -12.98 18.25 -5.40
C HIS A 537 -14.48 17.91 -5.41
N GLY A 538 -14.80 16.63 -5.16
CA GLY A 538 -16.16 16.11 -5.16
C GLY A 538 -16.77 15.91 -6.55
N LYS A 539 -16.05 16.19 -7.65
CA LYS A 539 -16.54 15.93 -9.01
C LYS A 539 -16.77 14.43 -9.25
N LEU A 540 -15.92 13.57 -8.69
CA LEU A 540 -16.22 12.16 -8.48
C LEU A 540 -16.64 11.94 -7.03
N SER A 541 -17.95 12.00 -6.76
CA SER A 541 -18.49 11.69 -5.44
C SER A 541 -18.45 10.18 -5.16
N THR A 542 -18.15 9.79 -3.93
CA THR A 542 -18.05 8.37 -3.56
C THR A 542 -18.97 7.98 -2.41
N VAL A 543 -19.70 6.88 -2.58
CA VAL A 543 -20.43 6.20 -1.51
C VAL A 543 -19.71 4.91 -1.18
N ILE A 544 -19.28 4.78 0.07
CA ILE A 544 -18.57 3.62 0.60
C ILE A 544 -19.56 2.81 1.42
N ALA A 545 -20.15 1.78 0.81
CA ALA A 545 -21.12 0.93 1.50
C ALA A 545 -20.42 -0.28 2.11
N ARG A 546 -20.42 -0.39 3.44
CA ARG A 546 -20.03 -1.61 4.14
C ARG A 546 -21.17 -2.61 4.01
N ILE A 547 -21.19 -3.34 2.91
CA ILE A 547 -22.27 -4.27 2.59
C ILE A 547 -22.30 -5.38 3.65
N GLY A 548 -23.50 -5.64 4.16
CA GLY A 548 -23.81 -6.77 5.02
C GLY A 548 -23.67 -8.12 4.32
N TRP A 549 -24.26 -9.16 4.88
CA TRP A 549 -24.29 -10.48 4.26
C TRP A 549 -25.59 -10.67 3.49
N ILE A 550 -25.46 -10.70 2.15
CA ILE A 550 -26.53 -11.05 1.21
C ILE A 550 -26.25 -12.48 0.75
N LEU A 551 -27.12 -13.41 1.10
CA LEU A 551 -27.04 -14.79 0.63
C LEU A 551 -27.47 -14.90 -0.85
N PRO A 552 -27.05 -15.98 -1.54
CA PRO A 552 -27.60 -16.35 -2.85
C PRO A 552 -29.12 -16.50 -2.84
N ASP A 553 -29.71 -16.51 -4.03
CA ASP A 553 -31.14 -16.83 -4.24
C ASP A 553 -32.08 -15.95 -3.39
N ASP A 554 -33.06 -16.60 -2.73
CA ASP A 554 -34.08 -15.99 -1.87
C ASP A 554 -33.51 -15.20 -0.69
N ASN A 555 -32.24 -15.43 -0.36
CA ASN A 555 -31.52 -14.75 0.71
C ASN A 555 -32.21 -14.89 2.08
N ASP A 556 -32.56 -16.14 2.42
CA ASP A 556 -33.24 -16.47 3.67
C ASP A 556 -32.27 -16.51 4.85
N PRO A 557 -32.43 -15.65 5.88
CA PRO A 557 -31.52 -15.63 7.01
C PRO A 557 -31.52 -16.92 7.83
N ARG A 558 -32.52 -17.79 7.68
CA ARG A 558 -32.55 -19.12 8.32
C ARG A 558 -31.48 -20.07 7.78
N ASP A 559 -30.92 -19.77 6.62
CA ASP A 559 -29.82 -20.53 6.02
C ASP A 559 -28.43 -20.03 6.50
N MET A 560 -28.38 -18.96 7.31
CA MET A 560 -27.15 -18.45 7.90
C MET A 560 -26.71 -19.33 9.07
N THR A 561 -25.43 -19.63 9.12
CA THR A 561 -24.85 -20.56 10.10
C THR A 561 -23.63 -19.97 10.77
N TYR A 562 -23.27 -20.48 11.94
CA TYR A 562 -22.07 -20.03 12.66
C TYR A 562 -20.76 -20.37 11.92
N SER A 563 -20.80 -21.26 10.92
CA SER A 563 -19.64 -21.65 10.11
C SER A 563 -19.36 -20.69 8.96
N GLY A 564 -20.19 -19.66 8.76
CA GLY A 564 -20.00 -18.69 7.68
C GLY A 564 -20.31 -19.25 6.28
N VAL A 565 -20.88 -20.46 6.20
CA VAL A 565 -21.35 -21.09 4.96
C VAL A 565 -22.87 -21.19 5.01
N ALA A 566 -23.52 -20.79 3.91
CA ALA A 566 -24.96 -20.91 3.77
C ALA A 566 -25.38 -22.38 3.64
N HIS A 567 -26.22 -22.88 4.54
CA HIS A 567 -26.76 -24.24 4.46
C HIS A 567 -28.27 -24.21 4.60
N ARG A 568 -29.00 -24.86 3.68
CA ARG A 568 -30.47 -24.95 3.65
C ARG A 568 -31.14 -25.58 4.90
N ARG A 569 -30.35 -26.04 5.88
CA ARG A 569 -30.74 -26.52 7.24
C ARG A 569 -29.50 -27.04 7.98
N ALA A 570 -28.71 -26.17 8.58
CA ALA A 570 -27.70 -26.59 9.55
C ALA A 570 -28.29 -26.64 10.97
N PRO A 571 -27.79 -27.53 11.85
CA PRO A 571 -28.20 -27.53 13.26
C PRO A 571 -27.79 -26.21 13.94
N ALA A 572 -28.63 -25.75 14.87
CA ALA A 572 -28.29 -24.62 15.73
C ALA A 572 -26.96 -24.89 16.47
N PRO A 573 -26.15 -23.85 16.76
CA PRO A 573 -24.93 -24.03 17.52
C PRO A 573 -25.25 -24.70 18.87
N PRO A 574 -24.40 -25.63 19.35
CA PRO A 574 -24.62 -26.27 20.65
C PRO A 574 -24.79 -25.20 21.73
N ALA A 575 -25.74 -25.38 22.65
CA ALA A 575 -26.08 -24.36 23.66
C ALA A 575 -24.87 -23.89 24.49
N ARG A 576 -23.86 -24.76 24.66
CA ARG A 576 -22.63 -24.49 25.42
C ARG A 576 -21.48 -23.89 24.59
N ASP A 577 -21.61 -23.82 23.26
CA ASP A 577 -20.57 -23.26 22.38
C ASP A 577 -20.76 -21.74 22.23
N GLU A 578 -20.14 -20.99 23.13
CA GLU A 578 -20.22 -19.54 23.14
C GLU A 578 -19.60 -18.87 21.89
N PRO A 579 -18.41 -19.27 21.40
CA PRO A 579 -17.88 -18.77 20.13
C PRO A 579 -18.83 -18.96 18.95
N ALA A 580 -19.43 -20.14 18.79
CA ALA A 580 -20.37 -20.40 17.70
C ALA A 580 -21.64 -19.55 17.81
N ARG A 581 -22.18 -19.37 19.02
CA ARG A 581 -23.32 -18.46 19.26
C ARG A 581 -22.99 -17.01 18.93
N ARG A 582 -21.81 -16.52 19.30
CA ARG A 582 -21.36 -15.16 18.95
C ARG A 582 -21.19 -15.00 17.44
N ALA A 583 -20.63 -15.99 16.76
CA ALA A 583 -20.49 -15.97 15.31
C ALA A 583 -21.85 -15.89 14.61
N LEU A 584 -22.81 -16.75 14.99
CA LEU A 584 -24.15 -16.73 14.41
C LEU A 584 -24.88 -15.40 14.66
N ALA A 585 -24.82 -14.87 15.89
CA ALA A 585 -25.43 -13.58 16.23
C ALA A 585 -24.83 -12.44 15.38
N TRP A 586 -23.50 -12.40 15.26
CA TRP A 586 -22.80 -11.44 14.42
C TRP A 586 -23.21 -11.55 12.95
N PHE A 587 -23.38 -12.77 12.44
CA PHE A 587 -23.80 -12.98 11.06
C PHE A 587 -25.25 -12.54 10.82
N HIS A 588 -26.18 -12.84 11.72
CA HIS A 588 -27.55 -12.32 11.63
C HIS A 588 -27.59 -10.79 11.70
N ASP A 589 -26.77 -10.17 12.56
CA ASP A 589 -26.67 -8.71 12.67
C ASP A 589 -26.27 -8.04 11.35
N MET A 590 -25.44 -8.73 10.55
CA MET A 590 -24.98 -8.28 9.24
C MET A 590 -25.97 -8.56 8.11
N TRP A 591 -27.07 -9.29 8.33
CA TRP A 591 -27.97 -9.67 7.25
C TRP A 591 -28.49 -8.44 6.49
N LEU A 592 -28.46 -8.51 5.16
CA LEU A 592 -29.02 -7.50 4.27
C LEU A 592 -29.96 -8.21 3.29
N SER A 593 -31.26 -7.92 3.37
CA SER A 593 -32.27 -8.51 2.49
C SER A 593 -32.09 -8.10 1.03
N ASN A 594 -32.71 -8.84 0.10
CA ASN A 594 -32.73 -8.44 -1.32
C ASN A 594 -33.43 -7.08 -1.54
N GLY A 595 -34.53 -6.83 -0.80
CA GLY A 595 -35.28 -5.57 -0.92
C GLY A 595 -34.52 -4.38 -0.33
N ASP A 596 -33.81 -4.59 0.78
CA ASP A 596 -32.97 -3.56 1.39
C ASP A 596 -31.69 -3.33 0.58
N PHE A 597 -31.12 -4.36 -0.06
CA PHE A 597 -30.03 -4.17 -1.03
C PHE A 597 -30.46 -3.28 -2.20
N GLU A 598 -31.65 -3.50 -2.76
CA GLU A 598 -32.23 -2.61 -3.78
C GLU A 598 -32.37 -1.17 -3.27
N ARG A 599 -32.95 -0.97 -2.09
CA ARG A 599 -33.10 0.37 -1.49
C ARG A 599 -31.75 1.05 -1.27
N LEU A 600 -30.75 0.33 -0.75
CA LEU A 600 -29.40 0.84 -0.52
C LEU A 600 -28.75 1.28 -1.83
N LEU A 601 -28.83 0.44 -2.86
CA LEU A 601 -28.24 0.70 -4.17
C LEU A 601 -28.86 1.93 -4.84
N LEU A 602 -30.19 2.03 -4.84
CA LEU A 602 -30.89 3.17 -5.42
C LEU A 602 -30.61 4.46 -4.64
N ALA A 603 -30.63 4.41 -3.31
CA ALA A 603 -30.26 5.53 -2.43
C ALA A 603 -28.83 6.02 -2.73
N ALA A 604 -27.86 5.10 -2.74
CA ALA A 604 -26.46 5.43 -2.99
C ALA A 604 -26.19 6.02 -4.38
N LEU A 605 -26.96 5.63 -5.40
CA LEU A 605 -26.81 6.15 -6.76
C LEU A 605 -27.49 7.51 -6.98
N THR A 606 -28.54 7.81 -6.22
CA THR A 606 -29.40 8.99 -6.46
C THR A 606 -29.29 10.08 -5.39
N ALA A 607 -28.63 9.81 -4.26
CA ALA A 607 -28.47 10.77 -3.18
C ALA A 607 -27.73 12.04 -3.61
N ASP A 608 -28.10 13.17 -3.02
CA ASP A 608 -27.39 14.44 -3.16
C ASP A 608 -26.08 14.42 -2.35
N ALA A 609 -24.97 14.69 -3.03
CA ALA A 609 -23.63 14.71 -2.44
C ALA A 609 -23.19 16.10 -1.98
N SER A 610 -24.03 17.14 -2.15
CA SER A 610 -23.70 18.54 -1.86
C SER A 610 -23.18 18.78 -0.44
N ASN A 611 -23.65 17.99 0.53
CA ASN A 611 -23.30 18.10 1.94
C ASN A 611 -22.29 17.05 2.42
N TRP A 612 -21.71 16.25 1.52
CA TRP A 612 -20.76 15.20 1.93
C TRP A 612 -19.35 15.78 2.14
N PRO A 613 -18.68 15.45 3.26
CA PRO A 613 -17.30 15.83 3.48
C PRO A 613 -16.39 15.34 2.35
N ASP A 614 -15.68 16.27 1.70
CA ASP A 614 -14.81 16.00 0.55
C ASP A 614 -15.49 15.23 -0.59
N GLY A 615 -16.82 15.32 -0.71
CA GLY A 615 -17.64 14.62 -1.70
C GLY A 615 -17.83 13.11 -1.44
N SER A 616 -17.48 12.63 -0.24
CA SER A 616 -17.52 11.19 0.10
C SER A 616 -18.34 10.89 1.36
N VAL A 617 -18.96 9.71 1.39
CA VAL A 617 -19.65 9.23 2.60
C VAL A 617 -19.45 7.73 2.79
N THR A 618 -19.37 7.29 4.06
CA THR A 618 -19.36 5.88 4.44
C THR A 618 -20.67 5.53 5.11
N VAL A 619 -21.24 4.37 4.77
CA VAL A 619 -22.53 3.90 5.30
C VAL A 619 -22.47 2.41 5.61
N ASN A 620 -23.20 1.97 6.64
CA ASN A 620 -23.42 0.56 6.90
C ASN A 620 -24.60 0.06 6.08
N GLY A 621 -24.37 -0.93 5.23
CA GLY A 621 -25.39 -1.52 4.37
C GLY A 621 -25.96 -2.80 4.98
N VAL A 622 -26.78 -2.68 6.03
CA VAL A 622 -27.51 -3.79 6.66
C VAL A 622 -29.01 -3.52 6.67
N SER A 623 -29.82 -4.56 6.86
CA SER A 623 -31.26 -4.43 7.09
C SER A 623 -31.56 -3.81 8.47
N ALA A 624 -32.83 -3.52 8.78
CA ALA A 624 -33.26 -2.96 10.05
C ALA A 624 -33.31 -4.02 11.17
N ASN A 625 -32.22 -4.78 11.29
CA ASN A 625 -32.09 -5.93 12.18
C ASN A 625 -32.21 -5.49 13.64
N GLN A 626 -33.30 -5.88 14.30
CA GLN A 626 -33.58 -5.41 15.65
C GLN A 626 -32.50 -5.90 16.64
N GLY A 627 -31.95 -4.97 17.42
CA GLY A 627 -30.91 -5.26 18.41
C GLY A 627 -29.49 -5.32 17.85
N SER A 628 -29.33 -5.14 16.53
CA SER A 628 -28.04 -5.16 15.86
C SER A 628 -27.09 -4.07 16.39
N ALA A 629 -25.80 -4.41 16.51
CA ALA A 629 -24.78 -3.44 16.84
C ALA A 629 -24.59 -2.36 15.76
N TRP A 630 -24.98 -2.65 14.52
CA TRP A 630 -24.80 -1.81 13.34
C TRP A 630 -25.80 -0.64 13.33
N ASP A 631 -25.26 0.58 13.28
CA ASP A 631 -26.08 1.78 13.09
C ASP A 631 -26.34 2.02 11.59
N VAL A 632 -27.59 2.36 11.26
CA VAL A 632 -28.02 2.75 9.90
C VAL A 632 -28.54 4.19 9.85
N ALA A 633 -28.45 4.96 10.94
CA ALA A 633 -28.92 6.34 10.99
C ALA A 633 -28.12 7.22 10.02
N GLU A 634 -26.80 7.09 10.01
CA GLU A 634 -25.95 7.86 9.09
C GLU A 634 -26.25 7.55 7.61
N ALA A 635 -26.63 6.31 7.28
CA ALA A 635 -27.06 5.94 5.94
C ALA A 635 -28.41 6.57 5.56
N ARG A 636 -29.35 6.65 6.53
CA ARG A 636 -30.62 7.34 6.33
C ARG A 636 -30.42 8.84 6.10
N ASP A 637 -29.56 9.46 6.89
CA ASP A 637 -29.37 10.90 6.88
C ASP A 637 -28.54 11.37 5.66
N SER A 638 -27.53 10.59 5.26
CA SER A 638 -26.60 10.99 4.20
C SER A 638 -27.02 10.59 2.80
N ILE A 639 -27.66 9.43 2.64
CA ILE A 639 -28.06 8.91 1.32
C ILE A 639 -29.55 8.60 1.21
N GLY A 640 -30.34 8.79 2.26
CA GLY A 640 -31.77 8.47 2.26
C GLY A 640 -32.08 6.98 2.38
N TYR A 641 -31.12 6.15 2.81
CA TYR A 641 -31.33 4.71 2.94
C TYR A 641 -32.22 4.38 4.16
N ALA A 642 -33.43 3.89 3.89
CA ALA A 642 -34.39 3.49 4.91
C ALA A 642 -34.70 1.98 4.81
N PRO A 643 -33.96 1.11 5.52
CA PRO A 643 -34.22 -0.33 5.49
C PRO A 643 -35.58 -0.69 6.11
N GLN A 644 -36.20 -1.76 5.60
CA GLN A 644 -37.55 -2.19 5.99
C GLN A 644 -37.61 -3.64 6.48
N ASP A 645 -36.68 -4.50 6.05
CA ASP A 645 -36.64 -5.89 6.49
C ASP A 645 -35.88 -6.02 7.82
N ASP A 646 -36.18 -7.08 8.57
CA ASP A 646 -35.61 -7.35 9.89
C ASP A 646 -35.39 -8.85 10.04
N VAL A 647 -34.14 -9.25 10.31
CA VAL A 647 -33.75 -10.65 10.51
C VAL A 647 -34.60 -11.33 11.60
N GLN A 648 -34.92 -10.64 12.70
CA GLN A 648 -35.65 -11.22 13.83
C GLN A 648 -37.12 -11.50 13.51
N LYS A 649 -37.69 -10.83 12.51
CA LYS A 649 -39.04 -11.10 12.02
C LYS A 649 -39.06 -12.28 11.05
N ARG A 650 -37.98 -12.50 10.29
CA ARG A 650 -37.85 -13.60 9.33
C ARG A 650 -37.51 -14.94 10.00
N LEU A 651 -36.85 -14.90 11.16
CA LEU A 651 -36.51 -16.08 11.96
C LEU A 651 -37.70 -16.63 12.77
N ARG A 652 -38.76 -15.84 12.99
CA ARG A 652 -40.02 -16.25 13.63
C ARG A 652 -40.99 -16.78 12.59
#